data_AF-A0A855QKH8-F1
#
_entry.id   AF-A0A855QKH8-F1
#
_cell.length_a   1.000
_cell.length_b   1.000
_cell.length_c   1.000
_cell.angle_alpha   90.00
_cell.angle_beta   90.00
_cell.angle_gamma   90.00
#
_symmetry.space_group_name_H-M   'P 1'
#
loop_
_entity.id
_entity.type
_entity.pdbx_description
1 polymer ?
#
loop_
_entity_poly.entity_id
_entity_poly.type
_entity_poly.pdbx_seq_one_letter_code
_entity_poly.pdbx_strand_id
1 'polypeptide(L)'
;MSDEIGPELTGRQKSRPLRVAFLVEPGEYADLVLDGIFADCYLRWGGRFSLIVPCANGRIADDYWQWLEVFDPDIVYSYVELTKDEILEIHERLVPADYIFHRLDEAPRLDLAGFRPRTDFPALSSLSAVFRLGRHSPLANGPKIKIIDSWHTERPTRFLTDNFGTYHTSAATGIYPNDARTTAGLLTVVSDEYFQNRKYAVPNDLDRIASEKMAFAEFVAGHATSMSQLSALYATRLEIRDRRWSGKFNLVIGESFDDRLLFWNARLMIPTWLDNDICCFRLTFEQLKDQDMFSQLVAMINRRNHVNDGTGGQSQLQVRSASHSTEDLAEVLDMLRAAKVWSSFGPAEVILGGHVIPSPDSLRHARELAQVVDARFMGGQWHDFRWRSPFAHPPAIRPEHLNDAPSGQSFTLGLWAMDLRFEYERDKPNLSQENLWMLPKRWRMAGAFQAKYVIRRMEHNNLPPMHRTSKHGNLTLFVGVNRALESIAVPTIEQAIRHALCFSSLKSDASAADPPLVSSKVAWMRASNETPHLTGVLGMTGGLMSAKNLLLHPFLQNMFAGLGGAPNLADADVHATANSLVKRARRNPVFDLQLEDERIALAALIVKAAQSIKAPKMHLALDYLRNSWNEHRERYWAENPERRSGDEEELSKWDLREQDALNDRLAEMRARRMLFQGYPWICTACQHRNWTDFQALAPSLACDICRTKSELPLGIPWHFRPNEFLIESLRSRSVLSLIWVLSALCNRAQASFIYLGPTCFGYSHDTRNPDSEADLLALIDGESIVFEVKSAWRSLRAVHIEDFVRLAKRLRPDRAVLAVMEEGRKLNKELDKAANDLKENGIEFELLTPTNYSVQDDPMLTCY
;
A
#
# COMPACT_ATOMS: atom_id res chain seq x y z
N MET A 1 -20.57 23.70 -19.57
CA MET A 1 -19.59 22.69 -19.15
C MET A 1 -18.96 22.21 -20.43
N SER A 2 -17.81 22.78 -20.79
CA SER A 2 -17.00 22.28 -21.91
C SER A 2 -16.48 20.90 -21.52
N ASP A 3 -16.64 19.93 -22.41
CA ASP A 3 -15.94 18.65 -22.38
C ASP A 3 -14.44 18.92 -22.61
N GLU A 4 -13.76 19.54 -21.64
CA GLU A 4 -12.30 19.52 -21.61
C GLU A 4 -11.90 18.08 -21.28
N ILE A 5 -11.50 17.37 -22.33
CA ILE A 5 -10.95 16.03 -22.24
C ILE A 5 -9.73 16.12 -21.32
N GLY A 6 -9.81 15.53 -20.13
CA GLY A 6 -8.71 15.50 -19.16
C GLY A 6 -7.42 14.93 -19.79
N PRO A 7 -6.24 15.27 -19.22
CA PRO A 7 -4.95 14.80 -19.68
C PRO A 7 -4.92 13.27 -19.74
N GLU A 8 -4.16 12.76 -20.69
CA GLU A 8 -3.92 11.33 -20.79
C GLU A 8 -2.91 10.90 -19.72
N LEU A 9 -3.30 9.92 -18.92
CA LEU A 9 -2.56 9.41 -17.78
C LEU A 9 -1.99 8.02 -18.08
N THR A 10 -0.96 7.63 -17.34
CA THR A 10 -0.34 6.31 -17.43
C THR A 10 -1.01 5.34 -16.45
N GLY A 11 -1.25 4.12 -16.89
CA GLY A 11 -1.62 2.99 -16.06
C GLY A 11 -0.64 1.85 -16.27
N ARG A 12 -0.41 1.02 -15.25
CA ARG A 12 0.40 -0.21 -15.37
C ARG A 12 -0.36 -1.39 -14.81
N GLN A 13 -0.17 -2.57 -15.41
CA GLN A 13 -0.77 -3.81 -14.90
C GLN A 13 0.20 -4.98 -14.89
N LYS A 14 -0.01 -5.94 -13.98
CA LYS A 14 0.77 -7.17 -13.85
C LYS A 14 -0.14 -8.33 -13.42
N SER A 15 -0.03 -9.46 -14.12
CA SER A 15 -0.73 -10.70 -13.76
C SER A 15 0.18 -11.62 -12.94
N ARG A 16 -0.38 -12.23 -11.89
CA ARG A 16 0.32 -13.17 -11.00
C ARG A 16 -0.62 -14.23 -10.41
N PRO A 17 -0.10 -15.34 -9.87
CA PRO A 17 -0.90 -16.28 -9.10
C PRO A 17 -1.57 -15.64 -7.88
N LEU A 18 -2.66 -16.26 -7.44
CA LEU A 18 -3.29 -15.94 -6.15
C LEU A 18 -2.39 -16.41 -5.00
N ARG A 19 -2.26 -15.58 -3.97
CA ARG A 19 -1.52 -15.89 -2.75
C ARG A 19 -2.51 -16.20 -1.63
N VAL A 20 -2.38 -17.37 -1.04
CA VAL A 20 -3.23 -17.82 0.07
C VAL A 20 -2.34 -18.09 1.26
N ALA A 21 -2.72 -17.54 2.41
CA ALA A 21 -2.16 -17.92 3.70
C ALA A 21 -3.18 -18.80 4.44
N PHE A 22 -2.74 -19.96 4.90
CA PHE A 22 -3.55 -20.89 5.68
C PHE A 22 -3.19 -20.79 7.16
N LEU A 23 -4.17 -20.58 8.03
CA LEU A 23 -3.97 -20.56 9.48
C LEU A 23 -4.38 -21.91 10.05
N VAL A 24 -3.47 -22.56 10.79
CA VAL A 24 -3.64 -23.93 11.26
C VAL A 24 -3.14 -24.08 12.70
N GLU A 25 -3.70 -25.02 13.44
CA GLU A 25 -3.29 -25.35 14.81
C GLU A 25 -3.23 -26.88 14.95
N PRO A 26 -2.31 -27.44 15.76
CA PRO A 26 -2.35 -28.86 16.10
C PRO A 26 -3.68 -29.23 16.77
N GLY A 27 -4.20 -30.40 16.46
CA GLY A 27 -5.49 -30.87 16.96
C GLY A 27 -5.87 -32.22 16.37
N GLU A 28 -7.04 -32.74 16.75
CA GLU A 28 -7.55 -34.07 16.36
C GLU A 28 -7.55 -34.28 14.84
N TYR A 29 -7.86 -33.25 14.07
CA TYR A 29 -7.99 -33.31 12.62
C TYR A 29 -6.87 -32.59 11.85
N ALA A 30 -5.81 -32.16 12.53
CA ALA A 30 -4.74 -31.34 11.92
C ALA A 30 -4.11 -32.01 10.68
N ASP A 31 -4.06 -33.33 10.71
CA ASP A 31 -3.55 -34.15 9.63
C ASP A 31 -4.42 -34.09 8.35
N LEU A 32 -5.75 -34.16 8.51
CA LEU A 32 -6.72 -34.02 7.42
C LEU A 32 -6.77 -32.59 6.90
N VAL A 33 -6.59 -31.60 7.78
CA VAL A 33 -6.44 -30.18 7.42
C VAL A 33 -5.26 -30.01 6.47
N LEU A 34 -4.08 -30.52 6.83
CA LEU A 34 -2.89 -30.45 5.98
C LEU A 34 -3.07 -31.24 4.67
N ASP A 35 -3.71 -32.41 4.71
CA ASP A 35 -4.04 -33.18 3.51
C ASP A 35 -4.91 -32.33 2.54
N GLY A 36 -5.92 -31.65 3.07
CA GLY A 36 -6.81 -30.76 2.32
C GLY A 36 -6.08 -29.54 1.74
N ILE A 37 -5.23 -28.88 2.53
CA ILE A 37 -4.43 -27.72 2.11
C ILE A 37 -3.47 -28.12 0.99
N PHE A 38 -2.73 -29.21 1.14
CA PHE A 38 -1.75 -29.64 0.14
C PHE A 38 -2.44 -29.99 -1.18
N ALA A 39 -3.58 -30.70 -1.11
CA ALA A 39 -4.38 -31.04 -2.29
C ALA A 39 -4.89 -29.80 -3.03
N ASP A 40 -5.38 -28.77 -2.32
CA ASP A 40 -5.77 -27.50 -2.94
C ASP A 40 -4.58 -26.78 -3.59
N CYS A 41 -3.48 -26.67 -2.84
CA CYS A 41 -2.27 -26.00 -3.30
C CYS A 41 -1.69 -26.63 -4.56
N TYR A 42 -1.73 -27.96 -4.69
CA TYR A 42 -1.24 -28.64 -5.88
C TYR A 42 -2.16 -28.53 -7.10
N LEU A 43 -3.47 -28.30 -6.90
CA LEU A 43 -4.38 -28.04 -8.00
C LEU A 43 -4.21 -26.63 -8.59
N ARG A 44 -3.75 -25.66 -7.79
CA ARG A 44 -3.74 -24.24 -8.16
C ARG A 44 -2.37 -23.80 -8.71
N TRP A 45 -2.40 -22.97 -9.76
CA TRP A 45 -1.19 -22.31 -10.27
C TRP A 45 -0.60 -21.39 -9.19
N GLY A 46 0.69 -21.56 -8.89
CA GLY A 46 1.40 -20.92 -7.79
C GLY A 46 1.09 -21.48 -6.40
N GLY A 47 0.24 -22.50 -6.27
CA GLY A 47 -0.26 -22.95 -4.98
C GLY A 47 0.79 -23.62 -4.09
N ARG A 48 1.85 -24.21 -4.65
CA ARG A 48 3.04 -24.69 -3.91
C ARG A 48 3.67 -23.60 -3.03
N PHE A 49 3.46 -22.32 -3.38
CA PHE A 49 4.01 -21.16 -2.68
C PHE A 49 2.99 -20.51 -1.74
N SER A 50 1.95 -21.22 -1.33
CA SER A 50 1.04 -20.78 -0.28
C SER A 50 1.72 -20.90 1.08
N LEU A 51 1.53 -19.92 1.95
CA LEU A 51 2.11 -19.92 3.29
C LEU A 51 1.18 -20.66 4.25
N ILE A 52 1.73 -21.55 5.09
CA ILE A 52 0.97 -22.17 6.19
C ILE A 52 1.50 -21.60 7.49
N VAL A 53 0.64 -20.94 8.25
CA VAL A 53 0.98 -20.21 9.46
C VAL A 53 0.43 -20.97 10.66
N PRO A 54 1.29 -21.38 11.61
CA PRO A 54 0.83 -21.97 12.85
C PRO A 54 0.17 -20.92 13.74
N CYS A 55 -0.90 -21.33 14.38
CA CYS A 55 -1.59 -20.61 15.43
C CYS A 55 -1.43 -21.35 16.77
N ALA A 56 -1.60 -20.62 17.86
CA ALA A 56 -1.68 -21.17 19.20
C ALA A 56 -2.77 -20.45 20.00
N ASN A 57 -3.68 -21.22 20.58
CA ASN A 57 -4.82 -20.77 21.36
C ASN A 57 -5.66 -19.71 20.62
N GLY A 58 -5.97 -19.96 19.34
CA GLY A 58 -6.80 -19.04 18.54
C GLY A 58 -6.10 -17.74 18.13
N ARG A 59 -4.76 -17.68 18.17
CA ARG A 59 -3.95 -16.52 17.77
C ARG A 59 -2.86 -16.91 16.79
N ILE A 60 -2.50 -15.99 15.90
CA ILE A 60 -1.38 -16.16 14.97
C ILE A 60 -0.07 -16.13 15.78
N ALA A 61 0.86 -17.04 15.49
CA ALA A 61 2.18 -17.02 16.14
C ALA A 61 2.92 -15.70 15.82
N ASP A 62 3.41 -15.01 16.86
CA ASP A 62 3.96 -13.65 16.75
C ASP A 62 5.07 -13.51 15.70
N ASP A 63 5.96 -14.51 15.63
CA ASP A 63 7.10 -14.51 14.71
C ASP A 63 6.71 -14.63 13.23
N TYR A 64 5.47 -15.04 12.93
CA TYR A 64 4.98 -15.18 11.55
C TYR A 64 4.39 -13.89 10.98
N TRP A 65 4.09 -12.89 11.81
CA TRP A 65 3.47 -11.64 11.35
C TRP A 65 4.32 -10.90 10.31
N GLN A 66 5.63 -10.80 10.53
CA GLN A 66 6.53 -10.14 9.57
C GLN A 66 6.53 -10.88 8.23
N TRP A 67 6.48 -12.22 8.26
CA TRP A 67 6.44 -13.01 7.03
C TRP A 67 5.09 -12.83 6.31
N LEU A 68 3.97 -12.85 7.04
CA LEU A 68 2.64 -12.59 6.50
C LEU A 68 2.56 -11.22 5.80
N GLU A 69 3.11 -10.17 6.40
CA GLU A 69 3.13 -8.82 5.83
C GLU A 69 3.93 -8.73 4.53
N VAL A 70 5.06 -9.43 4.46
CA VAL A 70 5.91 -9.46 3.25
C VAL A 70 5.35 -10.38 2.17
N PHE A 71 4.72 -11.49 2.57
CA PHE A 71 4.01 -12.45 1.71
C PHE A 71 2.80 -11.80 1.04
N ASP A 72 2.08 -10.95 1.79
CA ASP A 72 0.99 -10.11 1.31
C ASP A 72 -0.15 -10.94 0.69
N PRO A 73 -0.82 -11.79 1.50
CA PRO A 73 -1.81 -12.75 1.00
C PRO A 73 -3.02 -12.07 0.39
N ASP A 74 -3.53 -12.62 -0.71
CA ASP A 74 -4.79 -12.19 -1.30
C ASP A 74 -5.99 -12.74 -0.52
N ILE A 75 -5.83 -13.94 0.05
CA ILE A 75 -6.83 -14.63 0.87
C ILE A 75 -6.15 -15.13 2.14
N VAL A 76 -6.81 -14.93 3.27
CA VAL A 76 -6.47 -15.62 4.52
C VAL A 76 -7.53 -16.67 4.79
N TYR A 77 -7.14 -17.94 4.81
CA TYR A 77 -8.03 -19.08 5.04
C TYR A 77 -7.70 -19.70 6.39
N SER A 78 -8.62 -19.63 7.35
CA SER A 78 -8.39 -20.08 8.72
C SER A 78 -9.11 -21.40 9.01
N TYR A 79 -8.37 -22.38 9.52
CA TYR A 79 -8.92 -23.57 10.19
C TYR A 79 -9.04 -23.37 11.70
N VAL A 80 -8.71 -22.18 12.18
CA VAL A 80 -8.67 -21.81 13.60
C VAL A 80 -9.71 -20.73 13.84
N GLU A 81 -10.52 -20.90 14.88
CA GLU A 81 -11.49 -19.89 15.27
C GLU A 81 -10.74 -18.72 15.94
N LEU A 82 -10.51 -17.66 15.18
CA LEU A 82 -9.84 -16.46 15.66
C LEU A 82 -10.81 -15.55 16.42
N THR A 83 -10.26 -14.81 17.38
CA THR A 83 -11.02 -13.74 18.04
C THR A 83 -11.32 -12.60 17.07
N LYS A 84 -12.32 -11.78 17.40
CA LYS A 84 -12.66 -10.59 16.60
C LYS A 84 -11.48 -9.63 16.43
N ASP A 85 -10.67 -9.46 17.48
CA ASP A 85 -9.54 -8.53 17.46
C ASP A 85 -8.42 -9.02 16.53
N GLU A 86 -8.14 -10.34 16.53
CA GLU A 86 -7.19 -10.96 15.59
C GLU A 86 -7.63 -10.79 14.12
N ILE A 87 -8.93 -10.97 13.85
CA ILE A 87 -9.49 -10.76 12.51
C ILE A 87 -9.39 -9.30 12.08
N LEU A 88 -9.64 -8.36 12.99
CA LEU A 88 -9.46 -6.93 12.74
C LEU A 88 -7.99 -6.61 12.46
N GLU A 89 -7.05 -7.19 13.22
CA GLU A 89 -5.61 -7.02 13.00
C GLU A 89 -5.18 -7.54 11.61
N ILE A 90 -5.66 -8.71 11.18
CA ILE A 90 -5.45 -9.23 9.81
C ILE A 90 -5.89 -8.19 8.77
N HIS A 91 -7.09 -7.63 8.93
CA HIS A 91 -7.60 -6.66 7.97
C HIS A 91 -6.95 -5.27 8.08
N GLU A 92 -6.27 -4.94 9.17
CA GLU A 92 -5.49 -3.70 9.29
C GLU A 92 -4.08 -3.85 8.69
N ARG A 93 -3.43 -5.00 8.90
CA ARG A 93 -2.02 -5.24 8.51
C ARG A 93 -1.87 -5.83 7.10
N LEU A 94 -2.80 -6.69 6.69
CA LEU A 94 -2.69 -7.47 5.45
C LEU A 94 -3.70 -7.03 4.37
N VAL A 95 -4.89 -6.60 4.78
CA VAL A 95 -6.00 -6.22 3.88
C VAL A 95 -6.21 -7.29 2.79
N PRO A 96 -6.49 -8.55 3.18
CA PRO A 96 -6.80 -9.57 2.19
C PRO A 96 -8.10 -9.19 1.47
N ALA A 97 -8.28 -9.68 0.26
CA ALA A 97 -9.56 -9.55 -0.45
C ALA A 97 -10.67 -10.32 0.27
N ASP A 98 -10.29 -11.40 0.97
CA ASP A 98 -11.21 -12.21 1.75
C ASP A 98 -10.53 -12.87 2.97
N TYR A 99 -11.29 -13.02 4.04
CA TYR A 99 -10.96 -13.84 5.20
C TYR A 99 -12.03 -14.93 5.32
N ILE A 100 -11.61 -16.19 5.23
CA ILE A 100 -12.53 -17.33 5.19
C ILE A 100 -12.21 -18.24 6.37
N PHE A 101 -13.19 -18.48 7.23
CA PHE A 101 -13.10 -19.47 8.30
C PHE A 101 -13.69 -20.82 7.84
N HIS A 102 -12.92 -21.89 7.98
CA HIS A 102 -13.33 -23.25 7.64
C HIS A 102 -14.30 -23.78 8.69
N ARG A 103 -15.58 -23.89 8.32
CA ARG A 103 -16.59 -24.48 9.19
C ARG A 103 -16.73 -25.97 8.92
N LEU A 104 -16.66 -26.74 10.00
CA LEU A 104 -17.10 -28.13 10.00
C LEU A 104 -18.62 -28.16 10.21
N ASP A 105 -19.32 -28.90 9.35
CA ASP A 105 -20.76 -29.14 9.51
C ASP A 105 -21.05 -29.90 10.81
N GLU A 106 -22.30 -29.89 11.33
CA GLU A 106 -22.68 -30.62 12.56
C GLU A 106 -22.33 -32.13 12.50
N ALA A 107 -22.37 -32.70 11.29
CA ALA A 107 -21.89 -34.04 10.98
C ALA A 107 -20.78 -33.93 9.93
N PRO A 108 -19.54 -33.58 10.33
CA PRO A 108 -18.49 -33.27 9.37
C PRO A 108 -18.05 -34.53 8.65
N ARG A 109 -17.79 -34.41 7.35
CA ARG A 109 -17.12 -35.48 6.61
C ARG A 109 -15.67 -35.58 7.11
N LEU A 110 -15.34 -36.66 7.79
CA LEU A 110 -13.99 -36.93 8.31
C LEU A 110 -13.10 -37.54 7.22
N ASP A 111 -13.05 -36.87 6.07
CA ASP A 111 -12.23 -37.22 4.92
C ASP A 111 -11.65 -35.95 4.27
N LEU A 112 -10.78 -36.13 3.26
CA LEU A 112 -10.18 -35.02 2.51
C LEU A 112 -11.22 -34.02 2.00
N ALA A 113 -12.41 -34.48 1.58
CA ALA A 113 -13.43 -33.60 1.00
C ALA A 113 -14.11 -32.69 2.04
N GLY A 114 -14.17 -33.14 3.30
CA GLY A 114 -14.60 -32.31 4.42
C GLY A 114 -13.63 -31.18 4.71
N PHE A 115 -12.32 -31.46 4.71
CA PHE A 115 -11.27 -30.52 5.12
C PHE A 115 -10.65 -29.70 3.99
N ARG A 116 -11.06 -29.91 2.75
CA ARG A 116 -10.57 -29.15 1.60
C ARG A 116 -10.97 -27.67 1.70
N PRO A 117 -10.05 -26.72 1.42
CA PRO A 117 -10.41 -25.31 1.30
C PRO A 117 -11.54 -25.09 0.31
N ARG A 118 -12.52 -24.27 0.70
CA ARG A 118 -13.67 -23.88 -0.14
C ARG A 118 -13.65 -22.38 -0.35
N THR A 119 -13.43 -21.96 -1.59
CA THR A 119 -13.57 -20.58 -2.04
C THR A 119 -14.75 -20.48 -3.00
N ASP A 120 -15.43 -19.34 -3.02
CA ASP A 120 -16.60 -19.15 -3.90
C ASP A 120 -16.24 -19.10 -5.39
N PHE A 121 -14.94 -19.05 -5.71
CA PHE A 121 -14.42 -18.96 -7.06
C PHE A 121 -13.32 -20.00 -7.30
N PRO A 122 -13.18 -20.49 -8.55
CA PRO A 122 -12.07 -21.35 -8.94
C PRO A 122 -10.84 -20.53 -9.27
N ALA A 123 -9.70 -20.87 -8.70
CA ALA A 123 -8.41 -20.34 -9.11
C ALA A 123 -7.89 -21.00 -10.39
N LEU A 124 -6.97 -20.35 -11.09
CA LEU A 124 -6.32 -20.93 -12.27
C LEU A 124 -5.61 -22.25 -11.90
N SER A 125 -5.87 -23.32 -12.66
CA SER A 125 -5.33 -24.64 -12.34
C SER A 125 -3.84 -24.75 -12.71
N SER A 126 -3.09 -25.56 -11.96
CA SER A 126 -1.72 -25.97 -12.27
C SER A 126 -1.61 -26.74 -13.59
N LEU A 127 -2.68 -27.40 -14.04
CA LEU A 127 -2.75 -28.01 -15.38
C LEU A 127 -2.64 -26.98 -16.50
N SER A 128 -2.86 -25.69 -16.24
CA SER A 128 -2.65 -24.65 -17.25
C SER A 128 -1.21 -24.57 -17.75
N ALA A 129 -0.22 -25.06 -16.98
CA ALA A 129 1.19 -25.06 -17.35
C ALA A 129 1.59 -26.17 -18.35
N VAL A 130 0.77 -27.21 -18.54
CA VAL A 130 1.17 -28.42 -19.28
C VAL A 130 1.48 -28.17 -20.75
N PHE A 131 0.75 -27.27 -21.42
CA PHE A 131 0.99 -26.97 -22.84
C PHE A 131 2.34 -26.28 -23.06
N ARG A 132 2.68 -25.32 -22.20
CA ARG A 132 3.98 -24.66 -22.26
C ARG A 132 5.10 -25.63 -21.89
N LEU A 133 4.92 -26.43 -20.84
CA LEU A 133 5.88 -27.48 -20.47
C LEU A 133 6.12 -28.46 -21.62
N GLY A 134 5.05 -28.93 -22.27
CA GLY A 134 5.14 -29.88 -23.40
C GLY A 134 5.77 -29.29 -24.67
N ARG A 135 5.77 -27.97 -24.82
CA ARG A 135 6.38 -27.29 -25.96
C ARG A 135 7.85 -26.94 -25.73
N HIS A 136 8.25 -26.68 -24.49
CA HIS A 136 9.55 -26.05 -24.18
C HIS A 136 10.46 -26.85 -23.23
N SER A 137 10.02 -28.00 -22.68
CA SER A 137 10.81 -28.79 -21.74
C SER A 137 11.53 -29.97 -22.41
N PRO A 138 12.74 -30.36 -21.95
CA PRO A 138 13.39 -31.62 -22.33
C PRO A 138 12.54 -32.87 -22.01
N LEU A 139 11.61 -32.76 -21.04
CA LEU A 139 10.62 -33.81 -20.73
C LEU A 139 9.68 -34.09 -21.92
N ALA A 140 9.63 -33.20 -22.91
CA ALA A 140 8.87 -33.38 -24.16
C ALA A 140 9.58 -34.24 -25.22
N ASN A 141 10.80 -34.74 -24.95
CA ASN A 141 11.51 -35.63 -25.87
C ASN A 141 10.87 -37.04 -25.98
N GLY A 142 9.83 -37.32 -25.19
CA GLY A 142 8.94 -38.48 -25.32
C GLY A 142 7.53 -38.10 -25.84
N PRO A 143 6.65 -39.06 -26.16
CA PRO A 143 5.40 -38.79 -26.86
C PRO A 143 4.36 -37.98 -26.06
N LYS A 144 4.39 -38.01 -24.71
CA LYS A 144 3.52 -37.23 -23.80
C LYS A 144 4.16 -37.04 -22.43
N ILE A 145 3.87 -35.92 -21.77
CA ILE A 145 4.24 -35.70 -20.36
C ILE A 145 3.46 -36.66 -19.48
N LYS A 146 4.12 -37.38 -18.56
CA LYS A 146 3.46 -38.22 -17.56
C LYS A 146 3.40 -37.52 -16.22
N ILE A 147 2.22 -37.39 -15.61
CA ILE A 147 2.01 -36.78 -14.29
C ILE A 147 1.64 -37.89 -13.32
N ILE A 148 2.36 -38.02 -12.21
CA ILE A 148 2.08 -39.03 -11.19
C ILE A 148 0.68 -38.80 -10.60
N ASP A 149 -0.10 -39.88 -10.51
CA ASP A 149 -1.43 -39.90 -9.92
C ASP A 149 -1.71 -41.22 -9.19
N SER A 150 -2.83 -41.32 -8.49
CA SER A 150 -3.34 -42.53 -7.85
C SER A 150 -4.77 -42.81 -8.28
N TRP A 151 -5.12 -44.06 -8.52
CA TRP A 151 -6.50 -44.41 -8.86
C TRP A 151 -7.45 -44.20 -7.68
N HIS A 152 -8.71 -43.88 -7.96
CA HIS A 152 -9.67 -43.46 -6.93
C HIS A 152 -9.99 -44.53 -5.87
N THR A 153 -9.74 -45.81 -6.15
CA THR A 153 -9.90 -46.89 -5.16
C THR A 153 -8.65 -47.09 -4.32
N GLU A 154 -7.49 -46.60 -4.77
CA GLU A 154 -6.25 -46.61 -4.00
C GLU A 154 -6.32 -45.59 -2.86
N ARG A 155 -5.59 -45.88 -1.78
CA ARG A 155 -5.38 -44.95 -0.68
C ARG A 155 -3.93 -44.51 -0.71
N PRO A 156 -3.60 -43.45 -1.48
CA PRO A 156 -2.22 -43.01 -1.59
C PRO A 156 -1.70 -42.60 -0.22
N THR A 157 -0.46 -42.97 0.08
CA THR A 157 0.19 -42.61 1.34
C THR A 157 0.57 -41.13 1.33
N ARG A 158 0.82 -40.58 2.52
CA ARG A 158 1.32 -39.20 2.65
C ARG A 158 2.70 -38.99 2.05
N PHE A 159 3.47 -40.05 1.78
CA PHE A 159 4.68 -39.92 0.98
C PHE A 159 4.35 -39.44 -0.45
N LEU A 160 3.36 -40.07 -1.09
CA LEU A 160 2.94 -39.70 -2.44
C LEU A 160 2.24 -38.34 -2.44
N THR A 161 1.24 -38.16 -1.56
CA THR A 161 0.40 -36.94 -1.58
C THR A 161 1.18 -35.70 -1.14
N ASP A 162 2.07 -35.79 -0.13
CA ASP A 162 2.80 -34.61 0.33
C ASP A 162 3.93 -34.20 -0.63
N ASN A 163 4.70 -35.15 -1.19
CA ASN A 163 5.85 -34.79 -2.04
C ASN A 163 5.45 -34.46 -3.48
N PHE A 164 4.58 -35.28 -4.06
CA PHE A 164 4.25 -35.22 -5.49
C PHE A 164 2.87 -34.61 -5.73
N GLY A 165 1.91 -34.87 -4.85
CA GLY A 165 0.50 -34.57 -5.09
C GLY A 165 -0.06 -35.44 -6.22
N THR A 166 -1.32 -35.86 -6.08
CA THR A 166 -2.02 -36.65 -7.09
C THR A 166 -3.14 -35.82 -7.70
N TYR A 167 -3.42 -36.00 -8.99
CA TYR A 167 -4.53 -35.30 -9.64
C TYR A 167 -5.87 -35.71 -9.03
N HIS A 168 -6.07 -36.99 -8.71
CA HIS A 168 -7.31 -37.48 -8.11
C HIS A 168 -7.64 -36.76 -6.81
N THR A 169 -6.70 -36.73 -5.86
CA THR A 169 -6.83 -36.05 -4.56
C THR A 169 -6.97 -34.55 -4.75
N SER A 170 -6.13 -33.96 -5.61
CA SER A 170 -6.10 -32.51 -5.82
C SER A 170 -7.33 -32.00 -6.56
N ALA A 171 -7.89 -32.72 -7.52
CA ALA A 171 -9.07 -32.30 -8.30
C ALA A 171 -10.38 -32.85 -7.74
N ALA A 172 -10.33 -33.76 -6.75
CA ALA A 172 -11.48 -34.51 -6.24
C ALA A 172 -12.31 -35.20 -7.35
N THR A 173 -11.63 -35.62 -8.42
CA THR A 173 -12.25 -36.32 -9.55
C THR A 173 -11.29 -37.33 -10.14
N GLY A 174 -11.81 -38.48 -10.60
CA GLY A 174 -11.04 -39.45 -11.39
C GLY A 174 -10.99 -39.11 -12.89
N ILE A 175 -11.66 -38.02 -13.31
CA ILE A 175 -11.77 -37.65 -14.72
C ILE A 175 -10.69 -36.63 -15.05
N TYR A 176 -9.62 -37.09 -15.69
CA TYR A 176 -8.61 -36.22 -16.24
C TYR A 176 -9.11 -35.51 -17.51
N PRO A 177 -8.93 -34.18 -17.67
CA PRO A 177 -9.55 -33.42 -18.75
C PRO A 177 -9.10 -33.92 -20.12
N ASN A 178 -10.06 -34.24 -20.99
CA ASN A 178 -9.77 -34.78 -22.33
C ASN A 178 -8.85 -33.87 -23.14
N ASP A 179 -9.03 -32.56 -23.02
CA ASP A 179 -8.25 -31.61 -23.80
C ASP A 179 -6.76 -31.60 -23.39
N ALA A 180 -6.46 -31.84 -22.10
CA ALA A 180 -5.09 -31.98 -21.60
C ALA A 180 -4.42 -33.30 -22.06
N ARG A 181 -5.19 -34.37 -22.34
CA ARG A 181 -4.68 -35.70 -22.76
C ARG A 181 -3.87 -35.69 -24.05
N THR A 182 -4.01 -34.63 -24.84
CA THR A 182 -3.24 -34.42 -26.06
C THR A 182 -1.76 -34.17 -25.77
N THR A 183 -1.45 -33.53 -24.64
CA THR A 183 -0.09 -33.08 -24.29
C THR A 183 0.45 -33.80 -23.04
N ALA A 184 -0.41 -34.07 -22.06
CA ALA A 184 -0.03 -34.72 -20.81
C ALA A 184 -1.03 -35.81 -20.43
N GLY A 185 -0.54 -36.92 -19.89
CA GLY A 185 -1.32 -38.02 -19.33
C GLY A 185 -0.97 -38.28 -17.88
N LEU A 186 -1.78 -39.10 -17.22
CA LEU A 186 -1.53 -39.54 -15.85
C LEU A 186 -0.77 -40.87 -15.87
N LEU A 187 0.27 -40.98 -15.05
CA LEU A 187 0.91 -42.24 -14.67
C LEU A 187 0.30 -42.66 -13.34
N THR A 188 -0.67 -43.56 -13.40
CA THR A 188 -1.57 -43.83 -12.28
C THR A 188 -1.10 -45.03 -11.47
N VAL A 189 -0.85 -44.82 -10.18
CA VAL A 189 -0.59 -45.90 -9.22
C VAL A 189 -1.86 -46.73 -9.04
N VAL A 190 -1.75 -48.03 -9.34
CA VAL A 190 -2.78 -49.07 -9.12
C VAL A 190 -2.10 -50.37 -8.74
N SER A 191 -2.41 -50.89 -7.57
CA SER A 191 -1.96 -52.20 -7.10
C SER A 191 -2.39 -53.32 -8.05
N ASP A 192 -1.59 -54.38 -8.13
CA ASP A 192 -1.93 -55.53 -8.96
C ASP A 192 -3.23 -56.22 -8.50
N GLU A 193 -3.53 -56.18 -7.20
CA GLU A 193 -4.81 -56.66 -6.66
C GLU A 193 -6.00 -55.93 -7.30
N TYR A 194 -5.98 -54.60 -7.30
CA TYR A 194 -7.09 -53.80 -7.83
C TYR A 194 -7.16 -53.85 -9.35
N PHE A 195 -6.02 -53.92 -10.03
CA PHE A 195 -5.99 -54.05 -11.48
C PHE A 195 -6.54 -55.40 -11.98
N GLN A 196 -6.19 -56.50 -11.31
CA GLN A 196 -6.67 -57.83 -11.70
C GLN A 196 -8.16 -58.03 -11.36
N ASN A 197 -8.64 -57.38 -10.29
CA ASN A 197 -10.01 -57.54 -9.85
C ASN A 197 -10.97 -56.57 -10.55
N ARG A 198 -11.74 -57.11 -11.50
CA ARG A 198 -12.70 -56.34 -12.32
C ARG A 198 -13.76 -55.57 -11.53
N LYS A 199 -14.00 -55.88 -10.24
CA LYS A 199 -14.92 -55.14 -9.38
C LYS A 199 -14.52 -53.67 -9.15
N TYR A 200 -13.24 -53.33 -9.32
CA TYR A 200 -12.73 -51.96 -9.14
C TYR A 200 -12.74 -51.12 -10.42
N ALA A 201 -13.27 -51.66 -11.52
CA ALA A 201 -13.50 -50.96 -12.79
C ALA A 201 -12.26 -50.23 -13.36
N VAL A 202 -11.06 -50.78 -13.14
CA VAL A 202 -9.82 -50.23 -13.69
C VAL A 202 -9.75 -50.47 -15.21
N PRO A 203 -9.57 -49.44 -16.05
CA PRO A 203 -9.44 -49.60 -17.50
C PRO A 203 -8.20 -50.41 -17.89
N ASN A 204 -8.31 -51.24 -18.94
CA ASN A 204 -7.18 -52.04 -19.44
C ASN A 204 -6.10 -51.20 -20.12
N ASP A 205 -6.48 -50.03 -20.63
CA ASP A 205 -5.63 -49.07 -21.34
C ASP A 205 -5.08 -47.96 -20.42
N LEU A 206 -5.28 -48.08 -19.11
CA LEU A 206 -4.71 -47.15 -18.13
C LEU A 206 -3.17 -47.24 -18.14
N ASP A 207 -2.49 -46.10 -18.26
CA ASP A 207 -1.02 -45.99 -18.10
C ASP A 207 -0.69 -46.19 -16.61
N ARG A 208 -0.60 -47.46 -16.22
CA ARG A 208 -0.55 -47.90 -14.82
C ARG A 208 0.87 -48.11 -14.32
N ILE A 209 1.04 -47.97 -13.02
CA ILE A 209 2.23 -48.40 -12.28
C ILE A 209 1.82 -49.10 -10.99
N ALA A 210 2.51 -50.18 -10.62
CA ALA A 210 2.02 -51.10 -9.59
C ALA A 210 2.13 -50.57 -8.14
N SER A 211 2.99 -49.56 -7.90
CA SER A 211 3.25 -49.04 -6.56
C SER A 211 3.78 -47.61 -6.56
N GLU A 212 3.67 -46.95 -5.41
CA GLU A 212 4.23 -45.60 -5.18
C GLU A 212 5.76 -45.57 -5.32
N LYS A 213 6.44 -46.65 -4.96
CA LYS A 213 7.90 -46.77 -5.09
C LYS A 213 8.35 -46.73 -6.54
N MET A 214 7.63 -47.45 -7.40
CA MET A 214 7.87 -47.44 -8.84
C MET A 214 7.54 -46.07 -9.44
N ALA A 215 6.48 -45.41 -8.97
CA ALA A 215 6.17 -44.02 -9.37
C ALA A 215 7.31 -43.06 -8.98
N PHE A 216 7.88 -43.23 -7.78
CA PHE A 216 9.06 -42.48 -7.35
C PHE A 216 10.27 -42.76 -8.26
N ALA A 217 10.52 -44.01 -8.64
CA ALA A 217 11.60 -44.36 -9.57
C ALA A 217 11.44 -43.68 -10.95
N GLU A 218 10.22 -43.63 -11.50
CA GLU A 218 9.93 -42.91 -12.77
C GLU A 218 10.16 -41.40 -12.66
N PHE A 219 9.85 -40.81 -11.51
CA PHE A 219 10.18 -39.42 -11.22
C PHE A 219 11.69 -39.17 -11.15
N VAL A 220 12.42 -40.06 -10.44
CA VAL A 220 13.89 -39.99 -10.31
C VAL A 220 14.58 -40.16 -11.67
N ALA A 221 14.02 -41.00 -12.54
CA ALA A 221 14.50 -41.17 -13.92
C ALA A 221 14.19 -39.96 -14.82
N GLY A 222 13.32 -39.04 -14.40
CA GLY A 222 12.87 -37.92 -15.21
C GLY A 222 11.88 -38.32 -16.30
N HIS A 223 11.21 -39.46 -16.15
CA HIS A 223 10.17 -39.91 -17.07
C HIS A 223 8.77 -39.41 -16.68
N ALA A 224 8.60 -38.98 -15.42
CA ALA A 224 7.36 -38.42 -14.91
C ALA A 224 7.60 -37.10 -14.15
N THR A 225 6.58 -36.25 -14.14
CA THR A 225 6.45 -35.05 -13.30
C THR A 225 5.31 -35.22 -12.29
N SER A 226 5.00 -34.19 -11.53
CA SER A 226 4.00 -34.23 -10.46
C SER A 226 3.16 -32.96 -10.40
N MET A 227 1.99 -33.02 -9.75
CA MET A 227 1.14 -31.85 -9.53
C MET A 227 1.85 -30.76 -8.71
N SER A 228 2.70 -31.20 -7.78
CA SER A 228 3.63 -30.38 -6.99
C SER A 228 4.62 -29.59 -7.85
N GLN A 229 5.12 -30.15 -8.96
CA GLN A 229 5.94 -29.40 -9.92
C GLN A 229 5.08 -28.47 -10.79
N LEU A 230 3.94 -28.94 -11.31
CA LEU A 230 3.06 -28.14 -12.16
C LEU A 230 2.51 -26.88 -11.46
N SER A 231 2.23 -26.97 -10.16
CA SER A 231 1.79 -25.83 -9.35
C SER A 231 2.89 -24.77 -9.13
N ALA A 232 4.15 -25.10 -9.39
CA ALA A 232 5.29 -24.19 -9.25
C ALA A 232 5.64 -23.47 -10.56
N LEU A 233 5.48 -24.15 -11.69
CA LEU A 233 5.98 -23.69 -12.98
C LEU A 233 5.35 -22.36 -13.42
N TYR A 234 6.21 -21.47 -13.93
CA TYR A 234 5.86 -20.15 -14.49
C TYR A 234 5.17 -19.20 -13.50
N ALA A 235 5.01 -19.58 -12.23
CA ALA A 235 4.40 -18.75 -11.21
C ALA A 235 5.38 -17.64 -10.77
N THR A 236 4.88 -16.42 -10.62
CA THR A 236 5.59 -15.41 -9.84
C THR A 236 5.38 -15.71 -8.36
N ARG A 237 6.44 -15.57 -7.56
CA ARG A 237 6.37 -15.74 -6.11
C ARG A 237 7.33 -14.82 -5.40
N LEU A 238 7.16 -14.71 -4.09
CA LEU A 238 8.12 -14.06 -3.23
C LEU A 238 9.38 -14.94 -3.12
N GLU A 239 10.52 -14.44 -3.61
CA GLU A 239 11.84 -15.03 -3.37
C GLU A 239 12.37 -14.49 -2.04
N ILE A 240 12.61 -15.38 -1.08
CA ILE A 240 13.27 -15.05 0.19
C ILE A 240 14.58 -15.82 0.26
N ARG A 241 15.71 -15.10 0.31
CA ARG A 241 17.03 -15.71 0.42
C ARG A 241 17.47 -15.73 1.87
N ASP A 242 17.24 -16.86 2.53
CA ASP A 242 17.74 -17.13 3.87
C ASP A 242 18.74 -18.28 3.79
N ARG A 243 20.03 -18.01 4.05
CA ARG A 243 21.11 -19.00 3.89
C ARG A 243 20.89 -20.27 4.72
N ARG A 244 20.14 -20.21 5.82
CA ARG A 244 19.79 -21.40 6.61
C ARG A 244 19.00 -22.40 5.77
N TRP A 245 18.14 -21.92 4.87
CA TRP A 245 17.19 -22.71 4.10
C TRP A 245 17.47 -22.77 2.60
N SER A 246 17.78 -21.62 1.99
CA SER A 246 17.83 -21.42 0.53
C SER A 246 19.05 -22.06 -0.15
N GLY A 247 20.13 -22.27 0.59
CA GLY A 247 21.40 -22.79 0.08
C GLY A 247 21.51 -24.32 0.12
N LYS A 248 20.50 -25.02 0.64
CA LYS A 248 20.56 -26.47 0.91
C LYS A 248 19.29 -27.18 0.50
N PHE A 249 19.42 -28.40 -0.01
CA PHE A 249 18.28 -29.30 -0.16
C PHE A 249 17.77 -29.70 1.23
N ASN A 250 16.47 -29.55 1.48
CA ASN A 250 15.89 -29.81 2.79
C ASN A 250 15.24 -31.21 2.79
N LEU A 251 15.91 -32.19 3.40
CA LEU A 251 15.33 -33.51 3.64
C LEU A 251 14.69 -33.53 5.02
N VAL A 252 13.36 -33.60 5.07
CA VAL A 252 12.58 -33.62 6.31
C VAL A 252 12.23 -35.06 6.68
N ILE A 253 12.58 -35.46 7.90
CA ILE A 253 12.29 -36.78 8.45
C ILE A 253 11.18 -36.65 9.48
N GLY A 254 10.11 -37.41 9.31
CA GLY A 254 8.99 -37.45 10.26
C GLY A 254 7.63 -37.23 9.59
N GLU A 255 6.57 -37.46 10.35
CA GLU A 255 5.18 -37.38 9.92
C GLU A 255 4.27 -36.57 10.84
N SER A 256 4.84 -35.97 11.90
CA SER A 256 4.07 -35.10 12.78
C SER A 256 3.52 -33.88 12.03
N PHE A 257 2.51 -33.23 12.62
CA PHE A 257 1.99 -31.96 12.15
C PHE A 257 3.13 -30.94 11.91
N ASP A 258 4.06 -30.82 12.86
CA ASP A 258 5.19 -29.90 12.80
C ASP A 258 6.19 -30.26 11.69
N ASP A 259 6.45 -31.56 11.45
CA ASP A 259 7.32 -32.00 10.34
C ASP A 259 6.71 -31.64 8.98
N ARG A 260 5.39 -31.78 8.85
CA ARG A 260 4.68 -31.46 7.61
C ARG A 260 4.64 -29.94 7.38
N LEU A 261 4.47 -29.15 8.44
CA LEU A 261 4.58 -27.69 8.40
C LEU A 261 6.00 -27.25 7.98
N LEU A 262 7.02 -27.84 8.60
CA LEU A 262 8.44 -27.63 8.26
C LEU A 262 8.70 -27.95 6.78
N PHE A 263 8.27 -29.13 6.33
CA PHE A 263 8.41 -29.56 4.94
C PHE A 263 7.79 -28.56 3.98
N TRP A 264 6.57 -28.11 4.25
CA TRP A 264 5.87 -27.19 3.36
C TRP A 264 6.55 -25.81 3.34
N ASN A 265 6.74 -25.20 4.51
CA ASN A 265 7.22 -23.83 4.61
C ASN A 265 8.69 -23.67 4.15
N ALA A 266 9.53 -24.70 4.32
CA ALA A 266 10.90 -24.69 3.80
C ALA A 266 10.96 -24.52 2.28
N ARG A 267 9.90 -24.91 1.55
CA ARG A 267 9.83 -24.78 0.08
C ARG A 267 9.70 -23.34 -0.39
N LEU A 268 9.10 -22.46 0.42
CA LEU A 268 8.98 -21.04 0.10
C LEU A 268 10.33 -20.32 0.15
N MET A 269 11.31 -20.90 0.83
CA MET A 269 12.66 -20.34 1.02
C MET A 269 13.65 -20.74 -0.07
N ILE A 270 13.25 -21.62 -0.98
CA ILE A 270 14.11 -22.05 -2.08
C ILE A 270 14.21 -20.92 -3.11
N PRO A 271 15.36 -20.70 -3.76
CA PRO A 271 15.50 -19.73 -4.86
C PRO A 271 14.63 -20.06 -6.10
N THR A 272 14.16 -19.05 -6.85
CA THR A 272 13.21 -19.27 -7.96
C THR A 272 13.79 -20.06 -9.13
N TRP A 273 15.10 -19.97 -9.36
CA TRP A 273 15.77 -20.69 -10.44
C TRP A 273 15.75 -22.22 -10.27
N LEU A 274 15.39 -22.71 -9.08
CA LEU A 274 15.27 -24.13 -8.73
C LEU A 274 13.82 -24.66 -8.74
N ASP A 275 12.83 -23.85 -9.14
CA ASP A 275 11.40 -24.24 -9.09
C ASP A 275 11.01 -25.36 -10.08
N ASN A 276 11.91 -25.71 -11.02
CA ASN A 276 11.72 -26.80 -11.97
C ASN A 276 11.95 -28.19 -11.35
N ASP A 277 12.45 -28.24 -10.11
CA ASP A 277 12.72 -29.50 -9.42
C ASP A 277 12.21 -29.50 -7.96
N ILE A 278 12.39 -30.63 -7.29
CA ILE A 278 12.18 -30.80 -5.87
C ILE A 278 13.45 -30.36 -5.14
N CYS A 279 13.28 -29.46 -4.17
CA CYS A 279 14.37 -28.95 -3.31
C CYS A 279 14.10 -29.18 -1.82
N CYS A 280 12.93 -29.75 -1.52
CA CYS A 280 12.52 -30.17 -0.20
C CYS A 280 11.78 -31.49 -0.36
N PHE A 281 12.09 -32.49 0.46
CA PHE A 281 11.51 -33.83 0.36
C PHE A 281 11.24 -34.39 1.75
N ARG A 282 10.11 -35.06 1.94
CA ARG A 282 9.70 -35.64 3.23
C ARG A 282 9.65 -37.16 3.17
N LEU A 283 10.22 -37.81 4.20
CA LEU A 283 10.15 -39.25 4.41
C LEU A 283 9.96 -39.56 5.90
N THR A 284 9.46 -40.74 6.22
CA THR A 284 9.47 -41.26 7.60
C THR A 284 10.72 -42.09 7.87
N PHE A 285 11.06 -42.29 9.14
CA PHE A 285 12.17 -43.15 9.53
C PHE A 285 11.94 -44.61 9.07
N GLU A 286 10.70 -45.08 9.07
CA GLU A 286 10.34 -46.41 8.55
C GLU A 286 10.60 -46.55 7.06
N GLN A 287 10.28 -45.52 6.27
CA GLN A 287 10.54 -45.51 4.83
C GLN A 287 12.04 -45.52 4.49
N LEU A 288 12.90 -44.97 5.36
CA LEU A 288 14.35 -45.03 5.20
C LEU A 288 14.92 -46.43 5.47
N LYS A 289 14.24 -47.26 6.27
CA LYS A 289 14.63 -48.66 6.50
C LYS A 289 14.31 -49.56 5.31
N ASP A 290 13.43 -49.12 4.42
CA ASP A 290 13.12 -49.81 3.18
C ASP A 290 14.24 -49.60 2.15
N GLN A 291 14.96 -50.68 1.84
CA GLN A 291 16.18 -50.62 1.03
C GLN A 291 15.94 -50.09 -0.39
N ASP A 292 14.79 -50.37 -0.99
CA ASP A 292 14.45 -49.88 -2.33
C ASP A 292 14.15 -48.37 -2.30
N MET A 293 13.30 -47.93 -1.36
CA MET A 293 13.02 -46.51 -1.15
C MET A 293 14.28 -45.69 -0.85
N PHE A 294 15.15 -46.21 0.01
CA PHE A 294 16.41 -45.57 0.34
C PHE A 294 17.35 -45.49 -0.89
N SER A 295 17.41 -46.55 -1.70
CA SER A 295 18.19 -46.54 -2.95
C SER A 295 17.67 -45.50 -3.94
N GLN A 296 16.34 -45.35 -4.07
CA GLN A 296 15.72 -44.31 -4.91
C GLN A 296 15.97 -42.90 -4.35
N LEU A 297 15.94 -42.70 -3.03
CA LEU A 297 16.28 -41.44 -2.38
C LEU A 297 17.73 -41.02 -2.71
N VAL A 298 18.68 -41.95 -2.56
CA VAL A 298 20.09 -41.73 -2.88
C VAL A 298 20.25 -41.35 -4.35
N ALA A 299 19.57 -42.06 -5.26
CA ALA A 299 19.58 -41.75 -6.68
C ALA A 299 18.96 -40.37 -6.99
N MET A 300 17.83 -40.04 -6.34
CA MET A 300 17.18 -38.74 -6.48
C MET A 300 18.11 -37.60 -6.08
N ILE A 301 18.68 -37.67 -4.87
CA ILE A 301 19.56 -36.61 -4.36
C ILE A 301 20.78 -36.47 -5.28
N ASN A 302 21.41 -37.58 -5.66
CA ASN A 302 22.62 -37.51 -6.47
C ASN A 302 22.38 -36.99 -7.90
N ARG A 303 21.19 -37.21 -8.48
CA ARG A 303 20.84 -36.78 -9.84
C ARG A 303 20.20 -35.41 -9.91
N ARG A 304 19.37 -35.05 -8.93
CA ARG A 304 18.44 -33.91 -8.99
C ARG A 304 18.72 -32.83 -7.95
N ASN A 305 19.59 -33.07 -6.96
CA ASN A 305 19.97 -32.01 -6.02
C ASN A 305 20.92 -31.01 -6.70
N HIS A 306 20.36 -29.87 -7.10
CA HIS A 306 21.11 -28.73 -7.65
C HIS A 306 21.18 -27.56 -6.66
N VAL A 307 20.73 -27.73 -5.41
CA VAL A 307 20.63 -26.64 -4.43
C VAL A 307 22.00 -26.28 -3.90
N ASN A 308 22.41 -25.03 -4.13
CA ASN A 308 23.66 -24.45 -3.66
C ASN A 308 23.45 -22.96 -3.31
N ASP A 309 24.48 -22.30 -2.77
CA ASP A 309 24.43 -20.89 -2.36
C ASP A 309 24.32 -19.87 -3.52
N GLY A 310 24.16 -20.34 -4.77
CA GLY A 310 23.96 -19.51 -5.96
C GLY A 310 25.26 -19.05 -6.63
N THR A 311 26.42 -19.46 -6.13
CA THR A 311 27.75 -19.10 -6.67
C THR A 311 28.40 -20.21 -7.49
N GLY A 312 27.62 -21.20 -7.95
CA GLY A 312 28.14 -22.37 -8.67
C GLY A 312 28.93 -23.34 -7.78
N GLY A 313 28.69 -23.30 -6.47
CA GLY A 313 29.29 -24.22 -5.50
C GLY A 313 28.67 -25.62 -5.54
N GLN A 314 29.29 -26.55 -4.81
CA GLN A 314 28.79 -27.92 -4.65
C GLN A 314 27.41 -27.94 -4.01
N SER A 315 26.50 -28.77 -4.53
CA SER A 315 25.17 -28.96 -3.95
C SER A 315 25.24 -29.40 -2.49
N GLN A 316 24.35 -28.85 -1.67
CA GLN A 316 24.30 -29.11 -0.23
C GLN A 316 23.01 -29.84 0.14
N LEU A 317 23.09 -30.71 1.16
CA LEU A 317 21.95 -31.40 1.76
C LEU A 317 21.90 -31.10 3.26
N GLN A 318 20.69 -30.87 3.77
CA GLN A 318 20.41 -30.69 5.18
C GLN A 318 19.30 -31.65 5.59
N VAL A 319 19.55 -32.45 6.63
CA VAL A 319 18.55 -33.34 7.24
C VAL A 319 17.90 -32.62 8.41
N ARG A 320 16.57 -32.61 8.46
CA ARG A 320 15.77 -31.86 9.43
C ARG A 320 14.61 -32.68 9.97
N SER A 321 14.17 -32.37 11.18
CA SER A 321 12.90 -32.85 11.74
C SER A 321 12.43 -31.90 12.84
N ALA A 322 11.13 -31.87 13.09
CA ALA A 322 10.55 -31.25 14.28
C ALA A 322 10.26 -32.26 15.40
N SER A 323 10.11 -33.55 15.08
CA SER A 323 9.70 -34.58 16.03
C SER A 323 10.81 -35.55 16.47
N HIS A 324 11.90 -35.66 15.72
CA HIS A 324 13.02 -36.56 16.01
C HIS A 324 14.17 -35.88 16.75
N SER A 325 14.96 -36.69 17.47
CA SER A 325 16.13 -36.22 18.21
C SER A 325 17.32 -35.92 17.30
N THR A 326 18.33 -35.23 17.83
CA THR A 326 19.55 -34.93 17.06
C THR A 326 20.32 -36.22 16.75
N GLU A 327 20.27 -37.19 17.65
CA GLU A 327 20.86 -38.52 17.51
C GLU A 327 20.21 -39.30 16.36
N ASP A 328 18.87 -39.34 16.29
CA ASP A 328 18.13 -40.00 15.22
C ASP A 328 18.51 -39.43 13.85
N LEU A 329 18.60 -38.11 13.74
CA LEU A 329 18.93 -37.44 12.48
C LEU A 329 20.41 -37.61 12.10
N ALA A 330 21.30 -37.75 13.08
CA ALA A 330 22.70 -38.08 12.84
C ALA A 330 22.85 -39.49 12.24
N GLU A 331 22.05 -40.45 12.71
CA GLU A 331 21.98 -41.80 12.12
C GLU A 331 21.58 -41.75 10.64
N VAL A 332 20.55 -40.96 10.30
CA VAL A 332 20.11 -40.77 8.91
C VAL A 332 21.23 -40.18 8.05
N LEU A 333 21.97 -39.18 8.56
CA LEU A 333 23.12 -38.62 7.84
C LEU A 333 24.21 -39.64 7.61
N ASP A 334 24.52 -40.48 8.60
CA ASP A 334 25.54 -41.52 8.46
C ASP A 334 25.13 -42.60 7.46
N MET A 335 23.85 -42.98 7.41
CA MET A 335 23.29 -43.83 6.36
C MET A 335 23.50 -43.23 4.97
N LEU A 336 23.18 -41.94 4.77
CA LEU A 336 23.33 -41.25 3.49
C LEU A 336 24.80 -41.14 3.06
N ARG A 337 25.72 -40.89 4.01
CA ARG A 337 27.17 -40.86 3.77
C ARG A 337 27.69 -42.24 3.37
N ALA A 338 27.28 -43.29 4.08
CA ALA A 338 27.62 -44.67 3.75
C ALA A 338 27.13 -45.06 2.34
N ALA A 339 25.98 -44.55 1.93
CA ALA A 339 25.41 -44.71 0.59
C ALA A 339 26.02 -43.78 -0.48
N LYS A 340 27.08 -43.03 -0.13
CA LYS A 340 27.82 -42.13 -1.03
C LYS A 340 26.97 -40.99 -1.60
N VAL A 341 26.08 -40.41 -0.79
CA VAL A 341 25.40 -39.15 -1.14
C VAL A 341 26.40 -37.99 -1.04
N TRP A 342 26.88 -37.49 -2.17
CA TRP A 342 27.97 -36.50 -2.23
C TRP A 342 27.60 -35.09 -1.77
N SER A 343 26.36 -34.84 -1.34
CA SER A 343 25.93 -33.56 -0.77
C SER A 343 25.71 -33.61 0.75
N SER A 344 25.91 -34.78 1.39
CA SER A 344 25.60 -35.06 2.81
C SER A 344 26.63 -34.55 3.83
N PHE A 345 27.10 -33.32 3.65
CA PHE A 345 28.15 -32.71 4.49
C PHE A 345 27.63 -31.78 5.60
N GLY A 346 26.33 -31.46 5.61
CA GLY A 346 25.71 -30.63 6.64
C GLY A 346 25.49 -31.35 7.98
N PRO A 347 25.35 -30.62 9.10
CA PRO A 347 24.88 -31.19 10.37
C PRO A 347 23.42 -31.62 10.25
N ALA A 348 22.91 -32.42 11.19
CA ALA A 348 21.46 -32.62 11.35
C ALA A 348 20.88 -31.44 12.16
N GLU A 349 19.60 -31.11 11.95
CA GLU A 349 18.98 -29.98 12.64
C GLU A 349 17.56 -30.30 13.11
N VAL A 350 17.32 -30.18 14.41
CA VAL A 350 15.98 -30.25 15.00
C VAL A 350 15.34 -28.85 14.98
N ILE A 351 14.14 -28.74 14.42
CA ILE A 351 13.38 -27.50 14.27
C ILE A 351 12.14 -27.57 15.15
N LEU A 352 12.25 -27.07 16.38
CA LEU A 352 11.14 -27.07 17.34
C LEU A 352 9.89 -26.39 16.75
N GLY A 353 8.73 -27.03 16.89
CA GLY A 353 7.44 -26.54 16.38
C GLY A 353 7.35 -26.40 14.86
N GLY A 354 8.33 -26.91 14.10
CA GLY A 354 8.35 -26.80 12.64
C GLY A 354 8.48 -25.36 12.12
N HIS A 355 8.93 -24.42 12.97
CA HIS A 355 8.95 -23.00 12.64
C HIS A 355 10.07 -22.63 11.64
N VAL A 356 9.69 -22.35 10.39
CA VAL A 356 10.58 -21.92 9.30
C VAL A 356 10.63 -20.39 9.21
N ILE A 357 10.93 -19.71 10.32
CA ILE A 357 10.88 -18.24 10.37
C ILE A 357 12.09 -17.65 9.61
N PRO A 358 11.88 -16.86 8.53
CA PRO A 358 12.96 -16.17 7.85
C PRO A 358 13.56 -15.06 8.72
N SER A 359 14.86 -14.78 8.55
CA SER A 359 15.44 -13.63 9.23
C SER A 359 14.80 -12.30 8.78
N PRO A 360 14.69 -11.29 9.66
CA PRO A 360 14.19 -9.96 9.27
C PRO A 360 14.99 -9.36 8.10
N ASP A 361 16.28 -9.63 8.03
CA ASP A 361 17.13 -9.18 6.92
C ASP A 361 16.76 -9.85 5.59
N SER A 362 16.50 -11.16 5.61
CA SER A 362 16.01 -11.90 4.43
C SER A 362 14.66 -11.38 3.97
N LEU A 363 13.76 -11.03 4.90
CA LEU A 363 12.44 -10.45 4.59
C LEU A 363 12.56 -9.06 3.95
N ARG A 364 13.48 -8.20 4.43
CA ARG A 364 13.73 -6.87 3.85
C ARG A 364 14.19 -6.93 2.39
N HIS A 365 14.94 -7.96 2.02
CA HIS A 365 15.45 -8.15 0.66
C HIS A 365 14.53 -9.04 -0.20
N ALA A 366 13.38 -9.47 0.33
CA ALA A 366 12.46 -10.34 -0.38
C ALA A 366 11.82 -9.61 -1.57
N ARG A 367 11.76 -10.28 -2.72
CA ARG A 367 11.30 -9.68 -3.98
C ARG A 367 10.46 -10.66 -4.76
N GLU A 368 9.46 -10.14 -5.47
CA GLU A 368 8.65 -10.98 -6.34
C GLU A 368 9.41 -11.27 -7.64
N LEU A 369 9.64 -12.55 -7.92
CA LEU A 369 10.30 -13.02 -9.13
C LEU A 369 9.50 -14.16 -9.75
N ALA A 370 9.63 -14.33 -11.07
CA ALA A 370 9.22 -15.54 -11.76
C ALA A 370 10.45 -16.41 -12.03
N GLN A 371 10.24 -17.71 -12.15
CA GLN A 371 11.29 -18.61 -12.63
C GLN A 371 11.65 -18.29 -14.09
N VAL A 372 12.93 -18.06 -14.36
CA VAL A 372 13.47 -17.95 -15.73
C VAL A 372 13.81 -19.36 -16.23
N VAL A 373 12.80 -20.09 -16.70
CA VAL A 373 13.00 -21.42 -17.34
C VAL A 373 13.59 -21.27 -18.75
N ASP A 374 13.29 -20.16 -19.42
CA ASP A 374 13.73 -19.81 -20.76
C ASP A 374 14.02 -18.30 -20.77
N ALA A 375 15.10 -17.87 -21.43
CA ALA A 375 15.41 -16.44 -21.62
C ALA A 375 14.27 -15.67 -22.35
N ARG A 376 13.34 -16.40 -22.99
CA ARG A 376 12.13 -15.88 -23.63
C ARG A 376 10.94 -15.66 -22.67
N PHE A 377 10.98 -16.19 -21.45
CA PHE A 377 9.90 -16.01 -20.47
C PHE A 377 10.18 -14.77 -19.62
N MET A 378 9.30 -13.77 -19.74
CA MET A 378 9.36 -12.53 -18.98
C MET A 378 8.13 -12.43 -18.06
N GLY A 379 7.74 -13.55 -17.46
CA GLY A 379 6.58 -13.62 -16.56
C GLY A 379 6.66 -12.60 -15.43
N GLY A 380 5.54 -11.94 -15.15
CA GLY A 380 5.43 -10.97 -14.07
C GLY A 380 5.96 -9.57 -14.41
N GLN A 381 6.10 -9.22 -15.68
CA GLN A 381 6.38 -7.84 -16.09
C GLN A 381 5.17 -6.92 -15.92
N TRP A 382 5.48 -5.64 -15.70
CA TRP A 382 4.49 -4.57 -15.77
C TRP A 382 4.25 -4.20 -17.24
N HIS A 383 2.99 -4.04 -17.60
CA HIS A 383 2.57 -3.56 -18.91
C HIS A 383 1.91 -2.20 -18.77
N ASP A 384 2.44 -1.22 -19.50
CA ASP A 384 1.91 0.13 -19.51
C ASP A 384 0.70 0.24 -20.45
N PHE A 385 -0.25 1.08 -20.08
CA PHE A 385 -1.37 1.50 -20.92
C PHE A 385 -1.71 2.97 -20.65
N ARG A 386 -2.44 3.60 -21.57
CA ARG A 386 -2.92 4.98 -21.42
C ARG A 386 -4.38 4.99 -21.01
N TRP A 387 -4.77 5.95 -20.20
CA TRP A 387 -6.16 6.11 -19.77
C TRP A 387 -6.52 7.57 -19.49
N ARG A 388 -7.81 7.86 -19.30
CA ARG A 388 -8.32 9.20 -18.98
C ARG A 388 -9.35 9.11 -17.88
N SER A 389 -9.33 10.07 -16.97
CA SER A 389 -10.33 10.17 -15.91
C SER A 389 -11.75 10.33 -16.48
N PRO A 390 -12.78 9.66 -15.93
CA PRO A 390 -12.74 8.78 -14.76
C PRO A 390 -12.61 7.28 -15.10
N PHE A 391 -12.46 6.88 -16.37
CA PHE A 391 -12.52 5.47 -16.78
C PHE A 391 -11.20 4.97 -17.37
N ALA A 392 -10.60 3.98 -16.70
CA ALA A 392 -9.49 3.22 -17.23
C ALA A 392 -9.96 1.96 -17.95
N HIS A 393 -9.32 1.62 -19.08
CA HIS A 393 -9.61 0.42 -19.87
C HIS A 393 -8.32 -0.40 -20.03
N PRO A 394 -7.89 -1.14 -18.99
CA PRO A 394 -6.66 -1.92 -19.08
C PRO A 394 -6.78 -3.02 -20.15
N PRO A 395 -5.71 -3.32 -20.90
CA PRO A 395 -5.76 -4.35 -21.91
C PRO A 395 -5.96 -5.74 -21.28
N ALA A 396 -6.65 -6.66 -21.97
CA ALA A 396 -6.88 -8.00 -21.46
C ALA A 396 -5.62 -8.89 -21.54
N ILE A 397 -4.68 -8.71 -20.61
CA ILE A 397 -3.42 -9.47 -20.54
C ILE A 397 -3.60 -10.70 -19.66
N ARG A 398 -3.36 -11.87 -20.24
CA ARG A 398 -3.37 -13.17 -19.55
C ARG A 398 -1.96 -13.59 -19.12
N PRO A 399 -1.82 -14.47 -18.11
CA PRO A 399 -0.55 -15.10 -17.78
C PRO A 399 0.12 -15.69 -19.02
N GLU A 400 1.42 -15.46 -19.15
CA GLU A 400 2.15 -15.72 -20.40
C GLU A 400 2.11 -17.19 -20.82
N HIS A 401 2.06 -18.13 -19.85
CA HIS A 401 1.96 -19.56 -20.15
C HIS A 401 0.64 -19.99 -20.78
N LEU A 402 -0.42 -19.18 -20.63
CA LEU A 402 -1.69 -19.40 -21.31
C LEU A 402 -1.64 -19.08 -22.81
N ASN A 403 -0.56 -18.48 -23.30
CA ASN A 403 -0.38 -18.25 -24.74
C ASN A 403 -0.18 -19.56 -25.52
N ASP A 404 0.31 -20.61 -24.86
CA ASP A 404 0.56 -21.92 -25.48
C ASP A 404 -0.66 -22.84 -25.41
N ALA A 405 -1.64 -22.52 -24.56
CA ALA A 405 -2.86 -23.31 -24.38
C ALA A 405 -3.87 -23.03 -25.51
N PRO A 406 -4.52 -24.06 -26.07
CA PRO A 406 -5.66 -23.88 -26.96
C PRO A 406 -6.77 -23.06 -26.30
N SER A 407 -7.64 -22.42 -27.09
CA SER A 407 -8.78 -21.68 -26.55
C SER A 407 -9.84 -22.62 -25.95
N GLY A 408 -10.47 -22.21 -24.84
CA GLY A 408 -11.67 -22.86 -24.30
C GLY A 408 -11.43 -24.06 -23.38
N GLN A 409 -10.17 -24.31 -22.99
CA GLN A 409 -9.77 -25.40 -22.10
C GLN A 409 -10.30 -25.16 -20.68
N SER A 410 -11.00 -26.13 -20.08
CA SER A 410 -11.67 -25.94 -18.78
C SER A 410 -10.73 -25.51 -17.65
N PHE A 411 -9.52 -26.07 -17.60
CA PHE A 411 -8.49 -25.75 -16.59
C PHE A 411 -7.80 -24.38 -16.80
N THR A 412 -8.11 -23.66 -17.88
CA THR A 412 -7.64 -22.27 -18.11
C THR A 412 -8.65 -21.21 -17.69
N LEU A 413 -9.83 -21.62 -17.21
CA LEU A 413 -10.96 -20.73 -16.93
C LEU A 413 -10.94 -20.13 -15.51
N GLY A 414 -10.04 -20.59 -14.64
CA GLY A 414 -9.91 -20.10 -13.27
C GLY A 414 -9.31 -18.70 -13.17
N LEU A 415 -9.45 -18.08 -12.00
CA LEU A 415 -9.01 -16.71 -11.73
C LEU A 415 -7.53 -16.62 -11.33
N TRP A 416 -6.92 -15.49 -11.64
CA TRP A 416 -5.60 -15.06 -11.16
C TRP A 416 -5.68 -13.61 -10.66
N ALA A 417 -4.67 -13.16 -9.92
CA ALA A 417 -4.57 -11.79 -9.44
C ALA A 417 -3.97 -10.87 -10.52
N MET A 418 -4.53 -9.67 -10.64
CA MET A 418 -4.04 -8.60 -11.50
C MET A 418 -3.81 -7.35 -10.65
N ASP A 419 -2.54 -6.98 -10.50
CA ASP A 419 -2.13 -5.76 -9.80
C ASP A 419 -2.13 -4.59 -10.80
N LEU A 420 -2.66 -3.45 -10.36
CA LEU A 420 -2.87 -2.24 -11.16
C LEU A 420 -2.28 -1.02 -10.45
N ARG A 421 -1.64 -0.16 -11.23
CA ARG A 421 -1.15 1.16 -10.84
C ARG A 421 -1.74 2.21 -11.76
N PHE A 422 -2.17 3.32 -11.18
CA PHE A 422 -2.71 4.46 -11.92
C PHE A 422 -1.92 5.71 -11.56
N GLU A 423 -1.52 6.47 -12.58
CA GLU A 423 -1.08 7.84 -12.39
C GLU A 423 -2.24 8.71 -11.87
N TYR A 424 -1.94 9.70 -11.05
CA TYR A 424 -2.87 10.62 -10.43
C TYR A 424 -2.64 12.03 -10.97
N GLU A 425 -3.73 12.67 -11.36
CA GLU A 425 -3.75 13.94 -12.07
C GLU A 425 -3.77 15.14 -11.10
N ARG A 426 -2.69 15.42 -10.36
CA ARG A 426 -2.52 16.64 -9.53
C ARG A 426 -1.04 16.98 -9.28
N ASP A 427 -0.80 17.94 -8.39
CA ASP A 427 0.49 18.30 -7.78
C ASP A 427 1.37 17.05 -7.65
N LYS A 428 2.57 17.09 -8.25
CA LYS A 428 3.48 15.95 -8.28
C LYS A 428 4.42 15.97 -7.07
N PRO A 429 4.83 14.81 -6.54
CA PRO A 429 5.95 14.74 -5.60
C PRO A 429 7.20 15.39 -6.21
N ASN A 430 8.00 16.09 -5.42
CA ASN A 430 9.19 16.78 -5.95
C ASN A 430 10.27 15.83 -6.46
N LEU A 431 10.30 14.59 -5.95
CA LEU A 431 11.30 13.58 -6.30
C LEU A 431 10.87 12.67 -7.46
N SER A 432 9.65 12.84 -8.00
CA SER A 432 9.11 11.97 -9.04
C SER A 432 8.50 12.73 -10.21
N GLN A 433 8.63 12.13 -11.40
CA GLN A 433 8.02 12.63 -12.64
C GLN A 433 6.54 12.25 -12.75
N GLU A 434 6.10 11.24 -11.98
CA GLU A 434 4.73 10.72 -11.92
C GLU A 434 4.18 10.87 -10.49
N ASN A 435 2.89 11.14 -10.35
CA ASN A 435 2.18 11.00 -9.08
C ASN A 435 1.34 9.74 -9.20
N LEU A 436 1.47 8.76 -8.29
CA LEU A 436 0.77 7.48 -8.40
C LEU A 436 -0.32 7.36 -7.34
N TRP A 437 -1.41 6.67 -7.68
CA TRP A 437 -2.30 6.11 -6.68
C TRP A 437 -1.57 5.00 -5.92
N MET A 438 -1.22 5.28 -4.66
CA MET A 438 -0.74 4.28 -3.71
C MET A 438 -1.75 4.18 -2.57
N LEU A 439 -2.51 3.09 -2.59
CA LEU A 439 -3.60 2.87 -1.65
C LEU A 439 -3.02 2.48 -0.27
N PRO A 440 -3.42 3.15 0.82
CA PRO A 440 -3.02 2.74 2.16
C PRO A 440 -3.79 1.52 2.63
N LYS A 441 -3.12 0.65 3.38
CA LYS A 441 -3.73 -0.57 3.92
C LYS A 441 -4.85 -0.26 4.93
N ARG A 442 -4.58 0.63 5.89
CA ARG A 442 -5.52 0.94 6.98
C ARG A 442 -6.78 1.68 6.54
N TRP A 443 -6.74 2.35 5.39
CA TRP A 443 -7.88 3.01 4.77
C TRP A 443 -8.21 2.28 3.49
N ARG A 444 -8.99 1.20 3.61
CA ARG A 444 -9.30 0.20 2.57
C ARG A 444 -10.02 0.79 1.34
N MET A 445 -9.28 1.55 0.55
CA MET A 445 -9.79 2.35 -0.57
C MET A 445 -10.06 1.53 -1.84
N ALA A 446 -9.55 0.31 -1.91
CA ALA A 446 -9.65 -0.52 -3.11
C ALA A 446 -11.10 -0.65 -3.62
N GLY A 447 -12.10 -0.71 -2.74
CA GLY A 447 -13.51 -0.82 -3.13
C GLY A 447 -14.12 0.43 -3.74
N ALA A 448 -13.43 1.58 -3.67
CA ALA A 448 -13.82 2.78 -4.39
C ALA A 448 -13.56 2.65 -5.91
N PHE A 449 -12.67 1.76 -6.32
CA PHE A 449 -12.34 1.50 -7.71
C PHE A 449 -13.33 0.49 -8.28
N GLN A 450 -14.34 0.99 -9.00
CA GLN A 450 -15.45 0.15 -9.47
C GLN A 450 -15.03 -0.56 -10.76
N ALA A 451 -14.64 -1.82 -10.63
CA ALA A 451 -14.29 -2.69 -11.75
C ALA A 451 -15.54 -3.25 -12.44
N LYS A 452 -15.59 -3.12 -13.76
CA LYS A 452 -16.60 -3.72 -14.64
C LYS A 452 -15.97 -4.88 -15.42
N TYR A 453 -16.68 -5.99 -15.50
CA TYR A 453 -16.18 -7.22 -16.13
C TYR A 453 -17.05 -7.63 -17.31
N VAL A 454 -16.41 -8.17 -18.36
CA VAL A 454 -17.09 -8.92 -19.42
C VAL A 454 -17.09 -10.39 -19.03
N ILE A 455 -18.29 -10.96 -18.84
CA ILE A 455 -18.48 -12.37 -18.48
C ILE A 455 -18.93 -13.16 -19.71
N ARG A 456 -18.15 -14.19 -20.09
CA ARG A 456 -18.36 -14.93 -21.36
C ARG A 456 -19.16 -16.24 -21.22
N ARG A 457 -19.51 -16.69 -20.00
CA ARG A 457 -20.36 -17.88 -19.73
C ARG A 457 -21.14 -17.74 -18.41
N MET A 458 -22.37 -18.29 -18.34
CA MET A 458 -23.36 -18.04 -17.26
C MET A 458 -23.02 -18.57 -15.87
N GLU A 459 -22.14 -19.57 -15.71
CA GLU A 459 -22.04 -20.34 -14.45
C GLU A 459 -21.42 -19.56 -13.26
N HIS A 460 -20.78 -18.41 -13.48
CA HIS A 460 -20.08 -17.66 -12.43
C HIS A 460 -20.50 -16.18 -12.34
N ASN A 461 -21.71 -15.84 -12.79
CA ASN A 461 -22.20 -14.46 -12.93
C ASN A 461 -22.33 -13.67 -11.62
N ASN A 462 -22.32 -14.33 -10.45
CA ASN A 462 -22.64 -13.70 -9.17
C ASN A 462 -21.43 -13.48 -8.25
N LEU A 463 -20.21 -13.71 -8.72
CA LEU A 463 -19.03 -13.45 -7.87
C LEU A 463 -18.90 -11.95 -7.61
N PRO A 464 -18.92 -11.50 -6.35
CA PRO A 464 -18.67 -10.10 -6.05
C PRO A 464 -17.29 -9.69 -6.58
N PRO A 465 -17.10 -8.39 -6.92
CA PRO A 465 -15.79 -7.88 -7.32
C PRO A 465 -14.84 -7.98 -6.13
N MET A 466 -13.93 -8.94 -6.17
CA MET A 466 -12.85 -9.06 -5.19
C MET A 466 -11.77 -8.05 -5.52
N HIS A 467 -11.51 -7.17 -4.58
CA HIS A 467 -10.53 -6.10 -4.69
C HIS A 467 -9.78 -5.99 -3.38
N ARG A 468 -8.49 -5.66 -3.45
CA ARG A 468 -7.69 -5.37 -2.27
C ARG A 468 -6.57 -4.39 -2.58
N THR A 469 -5.91 -3.96 -1.51
CA THR A 469 -4.68 -3.18 -1.58
C THR A 469 -3.50 -4.09 -1.33
N SER A 470 -2.53 -4.11 -2.24
CA SER A 470 -1.29 -4.87 -2.06
C SER A 470 -0.31 -4.15 -1.12
N LYS A 471 0.77 -4.82 -0.72
CA LYS A 471 1.82 -4.22 0.14
C LYS A 471 2.49 -2.98 -0.45
N HIS A 472 2.43 -2.80 -1.77
CA HIS A 472 3.00 -1.65 -2.46
C HIS A 472 1.95 -0.59 -2.80
N GLY A 473 0.75 -0.69 -2.22
CA GLY A 473 -0.34 0.24 -2.48
C GLY A 473 -1.00 0.07 -3.85
N ASN A 474 -0.82 -1.07 -4.53
CA ASN A 474 -1.48 -1.32 -5.82
C ASN A 474 -2.93 -1.75 -5.58
N LEU A 475 -3.81 -1.44 -6.54
CA LEU A 475 -5.12 -2.08 -6.62
C LEU A 475 -4.93 -3.49 -7.16
N THR A 476 -5.38 -4.51 -6.43
CA THR A 476 -5.40 -5.90 -6.92
C THR A 476 -6.84 -6.32 -7.20
N LEU A 477 -7.08 -6.85 -8.40
CA LEU A 477 -8.36 -7.42 -8.83
C LEU A 477 -8.20 -8.88 -9.24
N PHE A 478 -9.26 -9.69 -9.14
CA PHE A 478 -9.21 -11.08 -9.59
C PHE A 478 -9.90 -11.22 -10.94
N VAL A 479 -9.14 -11.65 -11.94
CA VAL A 479 -9.57 -11.71 -13.35
C VAL A 479 -9.37 -13.12 -13.91
N GLY A 480 -10.07 -13.43 -15.00
CA GLY A 480 -9.94 -14.72 -15.66
C GLY A 480 -10.32 -14.64 -17.15
N VAL A 481 -10.08 -15.70 -17.90
CA VAL A 481 -10.43 -15.76 -19.34
C VAL A 481 -11.93 -15.51 -19.56
N ASN A 482 -12.77 -16.04 -18.67
CA ASN A 482 -14.24 -15.86 -18.72
C ASN A 482 -14.74 -14.67 -17.90
N ARG A 483 -13.85 -13.96 -17.19
CA ARG A 483 -14.15 -12.80 -16.36
C ARG A 483 -13.08 -11.74 -16.64
N ALA A 484 -13.08 -11.24 -17.88
CA ALA A 484 -12.11 -10.26 -18.33
C ALA A 484 -12.49 -8.88 -17.79
N LEU A 485 -11.50 -8.10 -17.37
CA LEU A 485 -11.74 -6.71 -16.98
C LEU A 485 -12.08 -5.89 -18.24
N GLU A 486 -13.20 -5.17 -18.19
CA GLU A 486 -13.64 -4.26 -19.26
C GLU A 486 -13.10 -2.85 -18.99
N SER A 487 -13.39 -2.34 -17.78
CA SER A 487 -13.04 -1.00 -17.37
C SER A 487 -13.03 -0.87 -15.85
N ILE A 488 -12.42 0.20 -15.36
CA ILE A 488 -12.41 0.60 -13.97
C ILE A 488 -12.81 2.07 -13.89
N ALA A 489 -13.84 2.38 -13.10
CA ALA A 489 -14.09 3.75 -12.68
C ALA A 489 -13.08 4.11 -11.57
N VAL A 490 -12.10 4.94 -11.90
CA VAL A 490 -11.11 5.45 -10.96
C VAL A 490 -11.75 6.59 -10.16
N PRO A 491 -11.78 6.50 -8.82
CA PRO A 491 -12.48 7.47 -7.99
C PRO A 491 -11.73 8.81 -7.92
N THR A 492 -12.47 9.87 -7.59
CA THR A 492 -11.87 11.08 -7.01
C THR A 492 -11.33 10.79 -5.60
N ILE A 493 -10.41 11.63 -5.09
CA ILE A 493 -9.89 11.49 -3.71
C ILE A 493 -11.02 11.45 -2.69
N GLU A 494 -12.00 12.34 -2.83
CA GLU A 494 -13.13 12.40 -1.89
C GLU A 494 -13.93 11.10 -1.91
N GLN A 495 -14.18 10.53 -3.10
CA GLN A 495 -14.87 9.24 -3.22
C GLN A 495 -14.05 8.10 -2.61
N ALA A 496 -12.72 8.08 -2.79
CA ALA A 496 -11.84 7.07 -2.23
C ALA A 496 -11.80 7.13 -0.69
N ILE A 497 -11.56 8.30 -0.11
CA ILE A 497 -11.55 8.50 1.36
C ILE A 497 -12.95 8.24 1.94
N ARG A 498 -14.01 8.72 1.30
CA ARG A 498 -15.38 8.42 1.74
C ARG A 498 -15.65 6.92 1.74
N HIS A 499 -15.20 6.19 0.72
CA HIS A 499 -15.32 4.73 0.70
C HIS A 499 -14.62 4.10 1.91
N ALA A 500 -13.35 4.47 2.14
CA ALA A 500 -12.53 3.89 3.19
C ALA A 500 -13.02 4.17 4.62
N LEU A 501 -13.67 5.32 4.85
CA LEU A 501 -14.10 5.75 6.18
C LEU A 501 -15.59 5.49 6.46
N CYS A 502 -16.46 5.63 5.46
CA CYS A 502 -17.91 5.58 5.64
C CYS A 502 -18.54 4.22 5.32
N PHE A 503 -17.87 3.35 4.57
CA PHE A 503 -18.44 2.07 4.16
C PHE A 503 -17.83 0.92 4.96
N SER A 504 -18.68 -0.02 5.36
CA SER A 504 -18.25 -1.32 5.88
C SER A 504 -17.60 -2.11 4.74
N SER A 505 -16.40 -2.66 4.97
CA SER A 505 -15.83 -3.61 4.03
C SER A 505 -16.57 -4.94 4.17
N LEU A 506 -17.16 -5.41 3.07
CA LEU A 506 -17.91 -6.66 2.87
C LEU A 506 -19.42 -6.56 3.16
N LYS A 507 -20.21 -6.95 2.15
CA LYS A 507 -21.59 -7.40 2.28
C LYS A 507 -21.51 -8.93 2.22
N SER A 508 -21.56 -9.61 3.36
CA SER A 508 -22.15 -10.95 3.40
C SER A 508 -23.53 -10.81 4.03
N ASP A 509 -24.49 -11.63 3.57
CA ASP A 509 -25.75 -11.83 4.28
C ASP A 509 -25.42 -12.48 5.62
N ALA A 510 -25.20 -11.65 6.64
CA ALA A 510 -24.62 -12.07 7.91
C ALA A 510 -25.51 -13.12 8.60
N SER A 511 -25.01 -14.36 8.67
CA SER A 511 -25.41 -15.29 9.73
C SER A 511 -24.72 -14.90 11.04
N ALA A 512 -25.29 -15.23 12.21
CA ALA A 512 -24.70 -14.92 13.51
C ALA A 512 -23.31 -15.56 13.76
N ALA A 513 -22.85 -16.44 12.87
CA ALA A 513 -21.56 -17.13 12.91
C ALA A 513 -20.51 -16.54 11.93
N ASP A 514 -20.86 -15.55 11.11
CA ASP A 514 -19.95 -14.95 10.12
C ASP A 514 -18.82 -14.15 10.78
N PRO A 515 -17.62 -14.10 10.18
CA PRO A 515 -16.52 -13.32 10.72
C PRO A 515 -16.96 -11.86 10.92
N PRO A 516 -16.48 -11.20 11.98
CA PRO A 516 -16.94 -9.88 12.35
C PRO A 516 -16.68 -8.89 11.21
N LEU A 517 -17.76 -8.32 10.70
CA LEU A 517 -17.72 -7.24 9.71
C LEU A 517 -16.92 -6.06 10.27
N VAL A 518 -16.04 -5.52 9.44
CA VAL A 518 -15.33 -4.30 9.81
C VAL A 518 -16.27 -3.13 9.62
N SER A 519 -16.75 -2.60 10.74
CA SER A 519 -17.64 -1.45 10.79
C SER A 519 -17.03 -0.22 10.13
N SER A 520 -17.89 0.63 9.57
CA SER A 520 -17.47 1.95 9.13
C SER A 520 -16.84 2.73 10.29
N LYS A 521 -15.82 3.53 9.97
CA LYS A 521 -15.14 4.37 10.97
C LYS A 521 -16.00 5.59 11.32
N VAL A 522 -16.73 6.13 10.35
CA VAL A 522 -17.66 7.25 10.49
C VAL A 522 -18.95 6.96 9.72
N ALA A 523 -20.05 7.62 10.08
CA ALA A 523 -21.33 7.49 9.38
C ALA A 523 -21.35 8.32 8.09
N TRP A 524 -20.78 9.54 8.15
CA TRP A 524 -20.68 10.41 6.99
C TRP A 524 -19.44 11.31 7.06
N MET A 525 -19.06 11.83 5.89
CA MET A 525 -17.94 12.73 5.70
C MET A 525 -18.35 13.83 4.70
N ARG A 526 -17.92 15.07 4.93
CA ARG A 526 -18.09 16.18 3.98
C ARG A 526 -16.93 17.18 4.10
N ALA A 527 -16.68 17.93 3.03
CA ALA A 527 -15.80 19.10 3.09
C ALA A 527 -16.28 20.10 4.15
N SER A 528 -15.33 20.67 4.87
CA SER A 528 -15.58 21.75 5.83
C SER A 528 -15.89 23.07 5.11
N ASN A 529 -16.43 24.04 5.85
CA ASN A 529 -16.58 25.41 5.37
C ASN A 529 -15.22 26.11 5.16
N GLU A 530 -14.14 25.56 5.70
CA GLU A 530 -12.78 26.08 5.51
C GLU A 530 -12.15 25.62 4.18
N THR A 531 -12.61 24.49 3.59
CA THR A 531 -12.04 23.91 2.36
C THR A 531 -12.02 24.87 1.17
N PRO A 532 -13.06 25.67 0.88
CA PRO A 532 -13.03 26.63 -0.22
C PRO A 532 -11.91 27.66 -0.13
N HIS A 533 -11.44 28.01 1.07
CA HIS A 533 -10.34 28.95 1.27
C HIS A 533 -9.01 28.36 0.79
N LEU A 534 -8.70 27.12 1.17
CA LEU A 534 -7.51 26.43 0.70
C LEU A 534 -7.55 26.23 -0.83
N THR A 535 -8.63 25.62 -1.34
CA THR A 535 -8.77 25.33 -2.78
C THR A 535 -8.78 26.61 -3.61
N GLY A 536 -9.44 27.67 -3.13
CA GLY A 536 -9.50 28.97 -3.79
C GLY A 536 -8.15 29.66 -3.86
N VAL A 537 -7.37 29.63 -2.77
CA VAL A 537 -6.01 30.18 -2.75
C VAL A 537 -5.07 29.38 -3.66
N LEU A 538 -5.10 28.05 -3.59
CA LEU A 538 -4.30 27.19 -4.47
C LEU A 538 -4.64 27.43 -5.96
N GLY A 539 -5.93 27.50 -6.29
CA GLY A 539 -6.40 27.83 -7.64
C GLY A 539 -5.95 29.22 -8.09
N MET A 540 -6.00 30.23 -7.22
CA MET A 540 -5.50 31.58 -7.49
C MET A 540 -4.00 31.58 -7.77
N THR A 541 -3.20 30.89 -6.95
CA THR A 541 -1.75 30.77 -7.14
C THR A 541 -1.34 29.87 -8.32
N GLY A 542 -2.25 29.02 -8.81
CA GLY A 542 -1.97 28.07 -9.89
C GLY A 542 -1.37 26.74 -9.45
N GLY A 543 -1.64 26.30 -8.22
CA GLY A 543 -1.16 25.03 -7.67
C GLY A 543 -0.27 25.20 -6.43
N LEU A 544 0.08 24.08 -5.80
CA LEU A 544 0.81 24.09 -4.52
C LEU A 544 2.23 24.66 -4.64
N MET A 545 2.94 24.37 -5.74
CA MET A 545 4.31 24.85 -5.94
C MET A 545 4.39 26.38 -6.06
N SER A 546 3.48 26.98 -6.84
CA SER A 546 3.38 28.43 -6.91
C SER A 546 2.93 29.04 -5.58
N ALA A 547 2.00 28.38 -4.87
CA ALA A 547 1.58 28.83 -3.54
C ALA A 547 2.74 28.85 -2.54
N LYS A 548 3.58 27.81 -2.53
CA LYS A 548 4.82 27.74 -1.75
C LYS A 548 5.71 28.95 -2.06
N ASN A 549 6.02 29.18 -3.33
CA ASN A 549 6.97 30.21 -3.73
C ASN A 549 6.44 31.63 -3.46
N LEU A 550 5.14 31.87 -3.61
CA LEU A 550 4.54 33.20 -3.45
C LEU A 550 4.15 33.52 -1.99
N LEU A 551 3.59 32.54 -1.28
CA LEU A 551 3.00 32.77 0.04
C LEU A 551 3.90 32.35 1.19
N LEU A 552 4.88 31.47 0.96
CA LEU A 552 5.82 31.08 2.02
C LEU A 552 7.13 31.89 2.02
N HIS A 553 7.42 32.64 0.96
CA HIS A 553 8.63 33.46 0.90
C HIS A 553 8.62 34.57 1.97
N PRO A 554 9.66 34.73 2.82
CA PRO A 554 9.64 35.65 3.96
C PRO A 554 9.31 37.10 3.59
N PHE A 555 9.91 37.63 2.53
CA PHE A 555 9.61 38.99 2.03
C PHE A 555 8.12 39.16 1.66
N LEU A 556 7.54 38.20 0.93
CA LEU A 556 6.16 38.29 0.47
C LEU A 556 5.16 38.06 1.61
N GLN A 557 5.50 37.21 2.58
CA GLN A 557 4.73 37.09 3.83
C GLN A 557 4.65 38.43 4.56
N ASN A 558 5.76 39.14 4.69
CA ASN A 558 5.80 40.47 5.31
C ASN A 558 4.99 41.49 4.50
N MET A 559 5.04 41.43 3.17
CA MET A 559 4.21 42.25 2.30
C MET A 559 2.72 42.01 2.54
N PHE A 560 2.27 40.74 2.50
CA PHE A 560 0.87 40.39 2.74
C PHE A 560 0.44 40.70 4.16
N ALA A 561 1.31 40.49 5.16
CA ALA A 561 1.08 40.90 6.54
C ALA A 561 0.84 42.41 6.67
N GLY A 562 1.64 43.24 5.99
CA GLY A 562 1.46 44.68 5.91
C GLY A 562 0.14 45.11 5.25
N LEU A 563 -0.38 44.28 4.34
CA LEU A 563 -1.69 44.42 3.70
C LEU A 563 -2.86 43.81 4.50
N GLY A 564 -2.60 43.30 5.70
CA GLY A 564 -3.60 42.73 6.59
C GLY A 564 -3.78 41.21 6.52
N GLY A 565 -2.94 40.50 5.77
CA GLY A 565 -2.98 39.05 5.57
C GLY A 565 -2.14 38.23 6.57
N ALA A 566 -1.80 38.77 7.74
CA ALA A 566 -1.02 38.04 8.73
C ALA A 566 -1.91 37.07 9.55
N PRO A 567 -1.60 35.77 9.63
CA PRO A 567 -2.29 34.85 10.54
C PRO A 567 -1.85 35.05 12.00
N ASN A 568 -0.63 35.54 12.20
CA ASN A 568 0.00 35.73 13.49
C ASN A 568 0.00 37.22 13.89
N LEU A 569 -0.38 37.45 15.14
CA LEU A 569 -0.40 38.78 15.76
C LEU A 569 1.03 39.13 16.16
N ALA A 570 1.43 40.40 16.04
CA ALA A 570 2.73 40.83 16.53
C ALA A 570 2.81 40.56 18.04
N ASP A 571 3.83 39.83 18.49
CA ASP A 571 3.97 39.46 19.92
C ASP A 571 4.00 40.70 20.81
N ALA A 572 4.56 41.81 20.32
CA ALA A 572 4.52 43.11 20.99
C ALA A 572 3.08 43.59 21.29
N ASP A 573 2.15 43.44 20.35
CA ASP A 573 0.74 43.84 20.52
C ASP A 573 0.01 42.91 21.51
N VAL A 574 0.31 41.61 21.44
CA VAL A 574 -0.26 40.60 22.36
C VAL A 574 0.25 40.82 23.78
N HIS A 575 1.55 41.01 23.97
CA HIS A 575 2.13 41.29 25.28
C HIS A 575 1.66 42.62 25.85
N ALA A 576 1.54 43.67 25.04
CA ALA A 576 0.97 44.95 25.48
C ALA A 576 -0.49 44.78 25.95
N THR A 577 -1.27 43.97 25.23
CA THR A 577 -2.67 43.66 25.59
C THR A 577 -2.75 42.79 26.84
N ALA A 578 -1.89 41.77 26.97
CA ALA A 578 -1.80 40.91 28.16
C ALA A 578 -1.44 41.74 29.40
N ASN A 579 -0.47 42.65 29.29
CA ASN A 579 -0.11 43.59 30.36
C ASN A 579 -1.27 44.52 30.73
N SER A 580 -2.11 44.89 29.77
CA SER A 580 -3.31 45.68 30.01
C SER A 580 -4.42 44.86 30.70
N LEU A 581 -4.56 43.57 30.36
CA LEU A 581 -5.45 42.63 31.05
C LEU A 581 -5.04 42.43 32.51
N VAL A 582 -3.74 42.30 32.81
CA VAL A 582 -3.21 42.24 34.18
C VAL A 582 -3.68 43.46 35.00
N LYS A 583 -3.57 44.66 34.43
CA LYS A 583 -4.00 45.90 35.10
C LYS A 583 -5.52 45.93 35.35
N ARG A 584 -6.32 45.36 34.45
CA ARG A 584 -7.79 45.29 34.59
C ARG A 584 -8.25 44.21 35.56
N ALA A 585 -7.67 43.01 35.52
CA ALA A 585 -7.99 41.91 36.43
C ALA A 585 -7.75 42.31 37.90
N ARG A 586 -6.66 43.04 38.19
CA ARG A 586 -6.38 43.60 39.52
C ARG A 586 -7.47 44.54 40.05
N ARG A 587 -8.25 45.17 39.17
CA ARG A 587 -9.31 46.13 39.52
C ARG A 587 -10.70 45.51 39.50
N ASN A 588 -10.84 44.26 39.06
CA ASN A 588 -12.13 43.63 38.86
C ASN A 588 -12.04 42.12 39.17
N PRO A 589 -12.37 41.70 40.41
CA PRO A 589 -12.14 40.34 40.90
C PRO A 589 -12.97 39.25 40.21
N VAL A 590 -13.88 39.62 39.30
CA VAL A 590 -14.68 38.70 38.48
C VAL A 590 -13.83 38.02 37.38
N PHE A 591 -12.70 38.61 36.98
CA PHE A 591 -11.82 38.04 35.97
C PHE A 591 -10.69 37.24 36.63
N ASP A 592 -10.86 35.92 36.72
CA ASP A 592 -9.76 35.02 37.10
C ASP A 592 -8.80 34.87 35.91
N LEU A 593 -7.67 35.56 36.00
CA LEU A 593 -6.61 35.58 34.99
C LEU A 593 -5.25 35.40 35.68
N GLN A 594 -5.19 34.53 36.70
CA GLN A 594 -3.99 34.28 37.50
C GLN A 594 -2.88 33.60 36.68
N LEU A 595 -3.25 32.71 35.76
CA LEU A 595 -2.33 31.98 34.90
C LEU A 595 -1.87 32.84 33.72
N GLU A 596 -0.55 32.85 33.48
CA GLU A 596 0.04 33.66 32.42
C GLU A 596 -0.37 33.20 31.02
N ASP A 597 -0.44 31.89 30.80
CA ASP A 597 -0.84 31.32 29.52
C ASP A 597 -2.28 31.67 29.13
N GLU A 598 -3.21 31.65 30.09
CA GLU A 598 -4.61 32.05 29.86
C GLU A 598 -4.74 33.54 29.54
N ARG A 599 -3.92 34.38 30.20
CA ARG A 599 -3.85 35.82 29.89
C ARG A 599 -3.34 36.07 28.49
N ILE A 600 -2.26 35.39 28.10
CA ILE A 600 -1.67 35.53 26.77
C ILE A 600 -2.65 35.02 25.71
N ALA A 601 -3.34 33.91 25.97
CA ALA A 601 -4.38 33.38 25.08
C ALA A 601 -5.54 34.37 24.90
N LEU A 602 -6.07 34.94 25.99
CA LEU A 602 -7.12 35.96 25.92
C LEU A 602 -6.64 37.24 25.22
N ALA A 603 -5.42 37.69 25.51
CA ALA A 603 -4.82 38.84 24.83
C ALA A 603 -4.72 38.59 23.32
N ALA A 604 -4.31 37.39 22.90
CA ALA A 604 -4.27 37.01 21.50
C ALA A 604 -5.67 37.02 20.87
N LEU A 605 -6.71 36.51 21.56
CA LEU A 605 -8.09 36.60 21.08
C LEU A 605 -8.57 38.05 20.90
N ILE A 606 -8.24 38.93 21.86
CA ILE A 606 -8.59 40.35 21.80
C ILE A 606 -7.89 41.04 20.64
N VAL A 607 -6.57 40.82 20.47
CA VAL A 607 -5.81 41.44 19.38
C VAL A 607 -6.30 40.90 18.03
N LYS A 608 -6.67 39.61 17.93
CA LYS A 608 -7.30 39.03 16.73
C LYS A 608 -8.64 39.69 16.41
N ALA A 609 -9.51 39.87 17.40
CA ALA A 609 -10.78 40.59 17.23
C ALA A 609 -10.57 42.08 16.90
N ALA A 610 -9.53 42.71 17.45
CA ALA A 610 -9.17 44.08 17.13
C ALA A 610 -8.70 44.22 15.67
N GLN A 611 -7.99 43.23 15.12
CA GLN A 611 -7.61 43.22 13.70
C GLN A 611 -8.81 43.13 12.74
N SER A 612 -9.92 42.53 13.14
CA SER A 612 -11.17 42.58 12.34
C SER A 612 -11.83 43.96 12.35
N ILE A 613 -11.47 44.82 13.31
CA ILE A 613 -11.99 46.19 13.46
C ILE A 613 -11.02 47.23 12.87
N LYS A 614 -9.71 46.98 12.95
CA LYS A 614 -8.65 47.87 12.45
C LYS A 614 -8.65 47.80 10.92
N ALA A 615 -8.91 48.92 10.24
CA ALA A 615 -8.86 48.99 8.78
C ALA A 615 -7.45 48.59 8.29
N PRO A 616 -7.26 47.47 7.57
CA PRO A 616 -5.96 47.10 7.03
C PRO A 616 -5.44 48.20 6.09
N LYS A 617 -4.12 48.26 5.84
CA LYS A 617 -3.59 49.15 4.79
C LYS A 617 -4.29 48.76 3.48
N MET A 618 -5.05 49.70 2.90
CA MET A 618 -5.82 49.39 1.69
C MET A 618 -4.94 49.10 0.47
N HIS A 619 -3.68 49.58 0.47
CA HIS A 619 -2.73 49.42 -0.62
C HIS A 619 -1.28 49.66 -0.18
N LEU A 620 -0.31 49.19 -0.97
CA LEU A 620 1.12 49.52 -0.88
C LEU A 620 1.61 50.22 -2.16
N ALA A 621 2.49 51.21 -2.04
CA ALA A 621 3.11 51.88 -3.19
C ALA A 621 4.21 50.99 -3.80
N LEU A 622 4.39 51.05 -5.12
CA LEU A 622 5.45 50.30 -5.82
C LEU A 622 6.85 50.68 -5.30
N ASP A 623 7.11 51.98 -5.10
CA ASP A 623 8.42 52.45 -4.62
C ASP A 623 8.73 51.93 -3.21
N TYR A 624 7.71 51.84 -2.35
CA TYR A 624 7.85 51.23 -1.03
C TYR A 624 8.23 49.74 -1.14
N LEU A 625 7.60 48.99 -2.05
CA LEU A 625 7.93 47.57 -2.26
C LEU A 625 9.36 47.40 -2.77
N ARG A 626 9.79 48.23 -3.72
CA ARG A 626 11.16 48.21 -4.26
C ARG A 626 12.20 48.50 -3.18
N ASN A 627 11.97 49.52 -2.35
CA ASN A 627 12.88 49.85 -1.26
C ASN A 627 12.93 48.74 -0.20
N SER A 628 11.76 48.22 0.21
CA SER A 628 11.68 47.10 1.16
C SER A 628 12.36 45.83 0.63
N TRP A 629 12.30 45.60 -0.69
CA TRP A 629 12.96 44.47 -1.33
C TRP A 629 14.47 44.63 -1.35
N ASN A 630 14.98 45.82 -1.65
CA ASN A 630 16.41 46.11 -1.57
C ASN A 630 16.94 45.89 -0.14
N GLU A 631 16.22 46.38 0.88
CA GLU A 631 16.58 46.12 2.29
C GLU A 631 16.60 44.63 2.64
N HIS A 632 15.67 43.84 2.09
CA HIS A 632 15.65 42.38 2.28
C HIS A 632 16.86 41.72 1.64
N ARG A 633 17.18 42.07 0.38
CA ARG A 633 18.34 41.55 -0.36
C ARG A 633 19.66 41.89 0.33
N GLU A 634 19.82 43.12 0.77
CA GLU A 634 21.02 43.57 1.49
C GLU A 634 21.23 42.76 2.78
N ARG A 635 20.15 42.50 3.53
CA ARG A 635 20.19 41.66 4.73
C ARG A 635 20.57 40.21 4.41
N TYR A 636 19.92 39.62 3.40
CA TYR A 636 20.19 38.24 2.99
C TYR A 636 21.66 38.03 2.63
N TRP A 637 22.22 38.91 1.80
CA TRP A 637 23.61 38.81 1.37
C TRP A 637 24.61 39.13 2.48
N ALA A 638 24.23 39.95 3.47
CA ALA A 638 25.03 40.15 4.67
C ALA A 638 25.10 38.88 5.55
N GLU A 639 24.02 38.09 5.58
CA GLU A 639 23.92 36.84 6.34
C GLU A 639 24.50 35.62 5.60
N ASN A 640 24.60 35.68 4.26
CA ASN A 640 25.10 34.59 3.41
C ASN A 640 26.24 35.06 2.46
N PRO A 641 27.33 35.65 2.98
CA PRO A 641 28.39 36.23 2.15
C PRO A 641 29.08 35.19 1.24
N GLU A 642 29.18 33.94 1.69
CA GLU A 642 29.82 32.84 0.96
C GLU A 642 29.07 32.40 -0.30
N ARG A 643 27.78 32.75 -0.44
CA ARG A 643 26.96 32.41 -1.61
C ARG A 643 27.06 33.46 -2.73
N ARG A 644 27.70 34.60 -2.45
CA ARG A 644 27.88 35.71 -3.40
C ARG A 644 29.27 35.65 -4.01
N SER A 645 29.43 34.94 -5.12
CA SER A 645 30.71 34.81 -5.84
C SER A 645 30.55 35.08 -7.34
N GLY A 646 31.38 35.96 -7.88
CA GLY A 646 31.40 36.34 -9.29
C GLY A 646 32.28 37.57 -9.48
N ASP A 647 32.64 37.89 -10.73
CA ASP A 647 33.29 39.17 -11.04
C ASP A 647 32.29 40.34 -10.98
N GLU A 648 32.76 41.60 -11.06
CA GLU A 648 31.88 42.79 -10.97
C GLU A 648 30.76 42.80 -12.03
N GLU A 649 31.03 42.25 -13.22
CA GLU A 649 30.06 42.21 -14.30
C GLU A 649 28.97 41.14 -14.06
N GLU A 650 29.34 39.98 -13.53
CA GLU A 650 28.42 38.95 -13.09
C GLU A 650 27.56 39.43 -11.91
N LEU A 651 28.16 40.07 -10.91
CA LEU A 651 27.44 40.60 -9.75
C LEU A 651 26.40 41.67 -10.16
N SER A 652 26.75 42.57 -11.08
CA SER A 652 25.80 43.57 -11.61
C SER A 652 24.63 42.93 -12.37
N LYS A 653 24.89 41.84 -13.13
CA LYS A 653 23.82 41.08 -13.81
C LYS A 653 22.92 40.35 -12.83
N TRP A 654 23.46 39.83 -11.72
CA TRP A 654 22.69 39.22 -10.64
C TRP A 654 21.80 40.26 -9.95
N ASP A 655 22.36 41.43 -9.61
CA ASP A 655 21.61 42.51 -8.97
C ASP A 655 20.40 42.95 -9.83
N LEU A 656 20.58 43.05 -11.14
CA LEU A 656 19.49 43.34 -12.07
C LEU A 656 18.43 42.23 -12.09
N ARG A 657 18.84 40.96 -12.14
CA ARG A 657 17.91 39.82 -12.11
C ARG A 657 17.10 39.75 -10.81
N GLU A 658 17.73 39.98 -9.67
CA GLU A 658 17.04 40.01 -8.36
C GLU A 658 16.04 41.18 -8.27
N GLN A 659 16.35 42.33 -8.86
CA GLN A 659 15.41 43.45 -8.97
C GLN A 659 14.25 43.14 -9.92
N ASP A 660 14.53 42.54 -11.08
CA ASP A 660 13.51 42.14 -12.05
C ASP A 660 12.59 41.05 -11.49
N ALA A 661 13.11 40.15 -10.65
CA ALA A 661 12.33 39.10 -10.00
C ALA A 661 11.14 39.65 -9.22
N LEU A 662 11.27 40.79 -8.53
CA LEU A 662 10.14 41.43 -7.86
C LEU A 662 9.07 41.89 -8.87
N ASN A 663 9.48 42.53 -9.97
CA ASN A 663 8.55 43.01 -11.00
C ASN A 663 7.81 41.84 -11.63
N ASP A 664 8.51 40.74 -11.93
CA ASP A 664 7.93 39.52 -12.49
C ASP A 664 6.91 38.89 -11.55
N ARG A 665 7.20 38.84 -10.25
CA ARG A 665 6.24 38.32 -9.25
C ARG A 665 5.03 39.20 -9.09
N LEU A 666 5.19 40.53 -9.10
CA LEU A 666 4.06 41.45 -9.08
C LEU A 666 3.21 41.32 -10.34
N ALA A 667 3.83 41.13 -11.51
CA ALA A 667 3.13 40.87 -12.77
C ALA A 667 2.35 39.54 -12.73
N GLU A 668 2.97 38.47 -12.23
CA GLU A 668 2.31 37.17 -12.04
C GLU A 668 1.12 37.29 -11.07
N MET A 669 1.32 37.89 -9.90
CA MET A 669 0.26 38.09 -8.90
C MET A 669 -0.90 38.91 -9.47
N ARG A 670 -0.65 39.88 -10.36
CA ARG A 670 -1.70 40.60 -11.07
C ARG A 670 -2.45 39.74 -12.07
N ALA A 671 -1.73 38.98 -12.90
CA ALA A 671 -2.33 38.08 -13.88
C ALA A 671 -3.24 37.05 -13.20
N ARG A 672 -2.83 36.59 -12.01
CA ARG A 672 -3.57 35.66 -11.14
C ARG A 672 -4.62 36.32 -10.25
N ARG A 673 -4.81 37.64 -10.33
CA ARG A 673 -5.74 38.43 -9.50
C ARG A 673 -5.52 38.27 -7.99
N MET A 674 -4.28 38.03 -7.57
CA MET A 674 -3.85 38.11 -6.18
C MET A 674 -3.67 39.56 -5.73
N LEU A 675 -3.21 40.41 -6.65
CA LEU A 675 -3.04 41.86 -6.48
C LEU A 675 -3.71 42.62 -7.62
N PHE A 676 -4.23 43.81 -7.31
CA PHE A 676 -4.80 44.77 -8.26
C PHE A 676 -3.93 46.03 -8.30
N GLN A 677 -3.51 46.43 -9.49
CA GLN A 677 -2.76 47.68 -9.69
C GLN A 677 -3.74 48.84 -9.87
N GLY A 678 -3.50 49.96 -9.20
CA GLY A 678 -4.36 51.13 -9.34
C GLY A 678 -3.80 52.38 -8.70
N TYR A 679 -4.66 53.39 -8.58
CA TYR A 679 -4.33 54.69 -8.03
C TYR A 679 -5.32 55.06 -6.90
N PRO A 680 -4.84 55.19 -5.64
CA PRO A 680 -5.63 55.69 -4.53
C PRO A 680 -5.65 57.22 -4.53
N TRP A 681 -6.82 57.82 -4.27
CA TRP A 681 -6.95 59.27 -4.18
C TRP A 681 -8.07 59.70 -3.22
N ILE A 682 -7.94 60.90 -2.65
CA ILE A 682 -8.93 61.46 -1.73
C ILE A 682 -9.77 62.49 -2.48
N CYS A 683 -11.08 62.36 -2.41
CA CYS A 683 -11.97 63.35 -3.01
C CYS A 683 -11.86 64.68 -2.25
N THR A 684 -11.54 65.76 -2.96
CA THR A 684 -11.42 67.10 -2.37
C THR A 684 -12.74 67.61 -1.78
N ALA A 685 -13.88 67.18 -2.32
CA ALA A 685 -15.21 67.62 -1.88
C ALA A 685 -15.72 66.87 -0.64
N CYS A 686 -15.76 65.53 -0.66
CA CYS A 686 -16.33 64.74 0.44
C CYS A 686 -15.31 63.99 1.30
N GLN A 687 -14.01 64.15 1.02
CA GLN A 687 -12.90 63.48 1.72
C GLN A 687 -12.94 61.94 1.66
N HIS A 688 -13.79 61.37 0.79
CA HIS A 688 -13.84 59.93 0.58
C HIS A 688 -12.54 59.43 -0.06
N ARG A 689 -12.05 58.29 0.42
CA ARG A 689 -10.86 57.61 -0.12
C ARG A 689 -11.30 56.69 -1.25
N ASN A 690 -11.02 57.09 -2.47
CA ASN A 690 -11.35 56.35 -3.67
C ASN A 690 -10.17 55.47 -4.10
N TRP A 691 -10.47 54.41 -4.84
CA TRP A 691 -9.50 53.57 -5.53
C TRP A 691 -9.92 53.42 -6.98
N THR A 692 -9.05 53.81 -7.91
CA THR A 692 -9.29 53.61 -9.34
C THR A 692 -8.36 52.51 -9.85
N ASP A 693 -8.93 51.42 -10.36
CA ASP A 693 -8.18 50.34 -10.99
C ASP A 693 -7.44 50.84 -12.25
N PHE A 694 -6.27 50.29 -12.54
CA PHE A 694 -5.48 50.60 -13.73
C PHE A 694 -6.31 50.57 -15.02
N GLN A 695 -7.22 49.61 -15.17
CA GLN A 695 -8.08 49.47 -16.35
C GLN A 695 -9.17 50.56 -16.44
N ALA A 696 -9.50 51.18 -15.31
CA ALA A 696 -10.53 52.22 -15.20
C ALA A 696 -9.94 53.64 -15.13
N LEU A 697 -8.62 53.78 -15.30
CA LEU A 697 -7.96 55.09 -15.31
C LEU A 697 -8.39 55.91 -16.53
N ALA A 698 -8.83 57.14 -16.29
CA ALA A 698 -9.18 58.13 -17.29
C ALA A 698 -8.61 59.50 -16.88
N PRO A 699 -8.47 60.46 -17.81
CA PRO A 699 -7.99 61.80 -17.50
C PRO A 699 -8.77 62.51 -16.38
N SER A 700 -10.06 62.15 -16.22
CA SER A 700 -10.91 62.60 -15.12
C SER A 700 -11.45 61.39 -14.33
N LEU A 701 -11.20 61.39 -13.03
CA LEU A 701 -11.67 60.40 -12.06
C LEU A 701 -12.96 60.89 -11.40
N ALA A 702 -13.94 60.02 -11.20
CA ALA A 702 -15.18 60.37 -10.50
C ALA A 702 -15.20 59.73 -9.10
N CYS A 703 -15.55 60.50 -8.07
CA CYS A 703 -15.67 59.97 -6.72
C CYS A 703 -16.84 58.96 -6.61
N ASP A 704 -16.63 57.84 -5.94
CA ASP A 704 -17.64 56.77 -5.80
C ASP A 704 -18.90 57.23 -5.03
N ILE A 705 -18.75 58.20 -4.11
CA ILE A 705 -19.85 58.72 -3.29
C ILE A 705 -20.48 59.96 -3.92
N CYS A 706 -19.74 61.06 -4.00
CA CYS A 706 -20.31 62.35 -4.38
C CYS A 706 -20.25 62.63 -5.89
N ARG A 707 -19.65 61.72 -6.67
CA ARG A 707 -19.46 61.85 -8.13
C ARG A 707 -18.67 63.08 -8.59
N THR A 708 -18.09 63.85 -7.66
CA THR A 708 -17.19 64.96 -7.97
C THR A 708 -16.02 64.46 -8.79
N LYS A 709 -15.70 65.19 -9.87
CA LYS A 709 -14.60 64.86 -10.76
C LYS A 709 -13.28 65.43 -10.22
N SER A 710 -12.21 64.64 -10.33
CA SER A 710 -10.83 65.05 -10.05
C SER A 710 -9.98 64.76 -11.28
N GLU A 711 -8.96 65.57 -11.53
CA GLU A 711 -7.97 65.27 -12.58
C GLU A 711 -6.97 64.22 -12.09
N LEU A 712 -6.53 63.36 -13.01
CA LEU A 712 -5.47 62.38 -12.77
C LEU A 712 -4.09 63.08 -12.89
N PRO A 713 -3.15 62.88 -11.95
CA PRO A 713 -1.84 63.51 -12.04
C PRO A 713 -1.02 62.98 -13.22
N LEU A 714 -0.13 63.81 -13.77
CA LEU A 714 0.74 63.44 -14.90
C LEU A 714 1.73 62.32 -14.58
N GLY A 715 2.22 62.24 -13.33
CA GLY A 715 3.05 61.14 -12.84
C GLY A 715 2.24 60.30 -11.86
N ILE A 716 1.70 59.18 -12.31
CA ILE A 716 0.85 58.31 -11.48
C ILE A 716 1.75 57.39 -10.64
N PRO A 717 1.77 57.53 -9.30
CA PRO A 717 2.44 56.57 -8.44
C PRO A 717 1.60 55.28 -8.39
N TRP A 718 2.17 54.17 -8.88
CA TRP A 718 1.47 52.89 -8.88
C TRP A 718 1.35 52.32 -7.48
N HIS A 719 0.15 51.83 -7.17
CA HIS A 719 -0.13 51.13 -5.92
C HIS A 719 -0.73 49.76 -6.20
N PHE A 720 -0.58 48.87 -5.22
CA PHE A 720 -1.12 47.52 -5.24
C PHE A 720 -2.08 47.32 -4.08
N ARG A 721 -3.29 46.85 -4.40
CA ARG A 721 -4.30 46.42 -3.44
C ARG A 721 -4.45 44.89 -3.53
N PRO A 722 -4.51 44.16 -2.41
CA PRO A 722 -4.66 42.71 -2.47
C PRO A 722 -6.10 42.29 -2.77
N ASN A 723 -6.24 41.06 -3.23
CA ASN A 723 -7.52 40.39 -3.27
C ASN A 723 -8.07 40.16 -1.85
N GLU A 724 -9.29 40.61 -1.60
CA GLU A 724 -9.92 40.51 -0.27
C GLU A 724 -10.08 39.06 0.20
N PHE A 725 -10.45 38.16 -0.72
CA PHE A 725 -10.56 36.73 -0.41
C PHE A 725 -9.20 36.13 -0.01
N LEU A 726 -8.11 36.55 -0.68
CA LEU A 726 -6.76 36.09 -0.33
C LEU A 726 -6.38 36.57 1.08
N ILE A 727 -6.59 37.86 1.38
CA ILE A 727 -6.27 38.43 2.70
C ILE A 727 -7.10 37.79 3.81
N GLU A 728 -8.40 37.59 3.59
CA GLU A 728 -9.26 36.90 4.55
C GLU A 728 -8.77 35.47 4.80
N SER A 729 -8.43 34.74 3.74
CA SER A 729 -7.95 33.37 3.83
C SER A 729 -6.62 33.26 4.58
N LEU A 730 -5.67 34.17 4.33
CA LEU A 730 -4.38 34.20 5.03
C LEU A 730 -4.51 34.64 6.50
N ARG A 731 -5.39 35.60 6.80
CA ARG A 731 -5.57 36.16 8.15
C ARG A 731 -6.38 35.25 9.07
N SER A 732 -7.50 34.73 8.59
CA SER A 732 -8.55 34.17 9.46
C SER A 732 -8.71 32.66 9.38
N ARG A 733 -8.14 32.01 8.35
CA ARG A 733 -8.50 30.64 7.94
C ARG A 733 -7.32 29.66 7.94
N SER A 734 -6.19 30.03 8.56
CA SER A 734 -4.96 29.20 8.69
C SER A 734 -4.41 28.63 7.36
N VAL A 735 -4.81 29.17 6.21
CA VAL A 735 -4.43 28.64 4.89
C VAL A 735 -2.92 28.64 4.68
N LEU A 736 -2.23 29.63 5.24
CA LEU A 736 -0.77 29.71 5.17
C LEU A 736 -0.09 28.50 5.82
N SER A 737 -0.57 28.07 6.99
CA SER A 737 -0.04 26.90 7.70
C SER A 737 -0.36 25.61 6.97
N LEU A 738 -1.52 25.50 6.33
CA LEU A 738 -1.86 24.36 5.48
C LEU A 738 -0.95 24.27 4.24
N ILE A 739 -0.67 25.39 3.57
CA ILE A 739 0.25 25.42 2.43
C ILE A 739 1.67 25.05 2.85
N TRP A 740 2.12 25.50 4.03
CA TRP A 740 3.40 25.11 4.59
C TRP A 740 3.49 23.60 4.85
N VAL A 741 2.48 23.01 5.49
CA VAL A 741 2.40 21.56 5.71
C VAL A 741 2.41 20.80 4.39
N LEU A 742 1.55 21.18 3.44
CA LEU A 742 1.49 20.54 2.12
C LEU A 742 2.83 20.64 1.37
N SER A 743 3.52 21.77 1.46
CA SER A 743 4.86 21.93 0.89
C SER A 743 5.89 21.02 1.57
N ALA A 744 5.84 20.87 2.88
CA ALA A 744 6.74 19.98 3.61
C ALA A 744 6.52 18.52 3.20
N LEU A 745 5.25 18.11 3.04
CA LEU A 745 4.87 16.76 2.61
C LEU A 745 5.25 16.48 1.15
N CYS A 746 5.01 17.42 0.24
CA CYS A 746 5.35 17.29 -1.17
C CYS A 746 6.87 17.08 -1.38
N ASN A 747 7.71 17.70 -0.54
CA ASN A 747 9.16 17.48 -0.58
C ASN A 747 9.60 16.11 -0.04
N ARG A 748 8.80 15.49 0.85
CA ARG A 748 9.09 14.19 1.45
C ARG A 748 8.58 13.02 0.61
N ALA A 749 7.50 13.25 -0.15
CA ALA A 749 6.86 12.25 -0.98
C ALA A 749 7.80 11.76 -2.09
N GLN A 750 7.86 10.44 -2.27
CA GLN A 750 8.71 9.80 -3.27
C GLN A 750 7.94 9.45 -4.54
N ALA A 751 6.71 8.93 -4.43
CA ALA A 751 5.94 8.39 -5.55
C ALA A 751 4.46 8.78 -5.53
N SER A 752 3.88 9.01 -4.35
CA SER A 752 2.47 9.38 -4.20
C SER A 752 2.31 10.58 -3.28
N PHE A 753 1.61 11.61 -3.77
CA PHE A 753 1.26 12.80 -3.01
C PHE A 753 -0.19 13.18 -3.29
N ILE A 754 -1.07 12.84 -2.34
CA ILE A 754 -2.52 13.05 -2.48
C ILE A 754 -3.03 13.67 -1.18
N TYR A 755 -3.87 14.69 -1.26
CA TYR A 755 -4.43 15.33 -0.07
C TYR A 755 -5.89 15.76 -0.26
N LEU A 756 -6.61 15.80 0.86
CA LEU A 756 -7.94 16.37 0.99
C LEU A 756 -7.89 17.45 2.08
N GLY A 757 -8.45 18.62 1.78
CA GLY A 757 -8.49 19.75 2.71
C GLY A 757 -9.33 19.49 3.97
N PRO A 758 -9.61 20.55 4.75
CA PRO A 758 -10.40 20.44 5.99
C PRO A 758 -11.69 19.64 5.79
N THR A 759 -11.90 18.63 6.62
CA THR A 759 -12.95 17.62 6.42
C THR A 759 -13.68 17.33 7.72
N CYS A 760 -15.01 17.43 7.68
CA CYS A 760 -15.89 17.16 8.80
C CYS A 760 -16.41 15.71 8.77
N PHE A 761 -16.59 15.13 9.96
CA PHE A 761 -17.12 13.78 10.15
C PHE A 761 -18.32 13.77 11.11
N GLY A 762 -19.27 12.88 10.86
CA GLY A 762 -20.29 12.51 11.83
C GLY A 762 -20.28 11.01 12.11
N TYR A 763 -20.53 10.66 13.37
CA TYR A 763 -20.50 9.30 13.88
C TYR A 763 -21.89 8.66 13.91
N SER A 764 -22.96 9.46 13.80
CA SER A 764 -24.33 8.99 13.58
C SER A 764 -24.93 9.59 12.31
N HIS A 765 -25.87 8.87 11.70
CA HIS A 765 -26.71 9.40 10.62
C HIS A 765 -27.82 10.33 11.13
N ASP A 766 -28.09 10.36 12.44
CA ASP A 766 -29.19 11.12 13.04
C ASP A 766 -28.89 12.62 13.15
N THR A 767 -27.61 12.99 13.24
CA THR A 767 -27.16 14.38 13.38
C THR A 767 -26.50 14.88 12.10
N ARG A 768 -26.82 16.13 11.72
CA ARG A 768 -26.14 16.84 10.62
C ARG A 768 -24.99 17.72 11.09
N ASN A 769 -24.83 17.86 12.41
CA ASN A 769 -23.71 18.60 12.99
C ASN A 769 -22.48 17.68 13.03
N PRO A 770 -21.30 18.19 12.67
CA PRO A 770 -20.09 17.39 12.74
C PRO A 770 -19.71 17.09 14.19
N ASP A 771 -19.34 15.84 14.45
CA ASP A 771 -18.80 15.40 15.74
C ASP A 771 -17.30 15.71 15.85
N SER A 772 -16.61 15.75 14.71
CA SER A 772 -15.18 16.05 14.62
C SER A 772 -14.80 16.63 13.25
N GLU A 773 -13.62 17.24 13.19
CA GLU A 773 -13.04 17.80 11.97
C GLU A 773 -11.54 17.47 11.95
N ALA A 774 -11.03 17.12 10.76
CA ALA A 774 -9.59 17.06 10.50
C ALA A 774 -9.21 18.28 9.65
N ASP A 775 -8.11 18.95 10.00
CA ASP A 775 -7.60 20.10 9.25
C ASP A 775 -7.07 19.68 7.86
N LEU A 776 -6.50 18.48 7.76
CA LEU A 776 -6.02 17.90 6.49
C LEU A 776 -6.01 16.36 6.58
N LEU A 777 -6.31 15.69 5.47
CA LEU A 777 -6.06 14.27 5.25
C LEU A 777 -5.08 14.11 4.10
N ALA A 778 -4.13 13.18 4.19
CA ALA A 778 -3.19 12.90 3.10
C ALA A 778 -2.96 11.40 2.89
N LEU A 779 -2.62 11.04 1.65
CA LEU A 779 -2.07 9.76 1.25
C LEU A 779 -0.67 10.03 0.68
N ILE A 780 0.35 9.61 1.41
CA ILE A 780 1.75 9.83 1.03
C ILE A 780 2.43 8.47 0.94
N ASP A 781 2.91 8.11 -0.24
CA ASP A 781 3.65 6.86 -0.50
C ASP A 781 2.99 5.57 0.03
N GLY A 782 1.64 5.53 0.05
CA GLY A 782 0.87 4.39 0.56
C GLY A 782 0.57 4.44 2.06
N GLU A 783 0.87 5.55 2.75
CA GLU A 783 0.49 5.80 4.13
C GLU A 783 -0.70 6.76 4.20
N SER A 784 -1.65 6.44 5.08
CA SER A 784 -2.74 7.34 5.45
C SER A 784 -2.34 8.25 6.61
N ILE A 785 -2.59 9.55 6.47
CA ILE A 785 -2.17 10.55 7.45
C ILE A 785 -3.32 11.50 7.78
N VAL A 786 -3.53 11.75 9.07
CA VAL A 786 -4.46 12.75 9.59
C VAL A 786 -3.67 13.87 10.25
N PHE A 787 -4.08 15.12 10.02
CA PHE A 787 -3.40 16.30 10.55
C PHE A 787 -4.31 17.15 11.44
N GLU A 788 -3.67 17.72 12.45
CA GLU A 788 -4.11 18.91 13.18
C GLU A 788 -3.07 20.01 12.92
N VAL A 789 -3.51 21.18 12.44
CA VAL A 789 -2.61 22.25 11.99
C VAL A 789 -2.86 23.53 12.77
N LYS A 790 -1.79 24.13 13.29
CA LYS A 790 -1.81 25.39 14.02
C LYS A 790 -0.79 26.37 13.47
N SER A 791 -1.16 27.65 13.42
CA SER A 791 -0.26 28.72 13.02
C SER A 791 0.76 29.11 14.09
N ALA A 792 0.49 28.75 15.35
CA ALA A 792 1.29 29.14 16.51
C ALA A 792 1.00 28.23 17.73
N TRP A 793 2.00 28.05 18.60
CA TRP A 793 1.93 27.31 19.86
C TRP A 793 0.90 27.87 20.83
N ARG A 794 0.72 29.19 20.85
CA ARG A 794 -0.30 29.87 21.69
C ARG A 794 -1.74 29.49 21.34
N SER A 795 -1.98 28.99 20.12
CA SER A 795 -3.30 28.55 19.66
C SER A 795 -3.57 27.07 20.01
N LEU A 796 -2.56 26.35 20.49
CA LEU A 796 -2.65 24.95 20.87
C LEU A 796 -3.00 24.83 22.37
N ARG A 797 -3.99 24.00 22.69
CA ARG A 797 -4.43 23.70 24.06
C ARG A 797 -4.44 22.19 24.25
N ALA A 798 -4.33 21.72 25.50
CA ALA A 798 -4.38 20.29 25.81
C ALA A 798 -5.63 19.60 25.23
N VAL A 799 -6.80 20.25 25.31
CA VAL A 799 -8.05 19.71 24.73
C VAL A 799 -7.97 19.47 23.22
N HIS A 800 -7.25 20.31 22.46
CA HIS A 800 -7.07 20.09 21.02
C HIS A 800 -6.24 18.82 20.76
N ILE A 801 -5.23 18.55 21.59
CA ILE A 801 -4.42 17.33 21.50
C ILE A 801 -5.28 16.11 21.83
N GLU A 802 -6.12 16.19 22.87
CA GLU A 802 -7.02 15.09 23.26
C GLU A 802 -8.06 14.78 22.18
N ASP A 803 -8.68 15.81 21.59
CA ASP A 803 -9.64 15.66 20.50
C ASP A 803 -8.96 15.09 19.24
N PHE A 804 -7.75 15.54 18.93
CA PHE A 804 -6.96 15.00 17.83
C PHE A 804 -6.59 13.52 18.03
N VAL A 805 -6.17 13.13 19.24
CA VAL A 805 -5.89 11.73 19.58
C VAL A 805 -7.16 10.89 19.46
N ARG A 806 -8.31 11.39 19.93
CA ARG A 806 -9.60 10.70 19.80
C ARG A 806 -9.97 10.49 18.33
N LEU A 807 -9.79 11.52 17.50
CA LEU A 807 -10.03 11.44 16.07
C LEU A 807 -9.09 10.44 15.38
N ALA A 808 -7.79 10.49 15.66
CA ALA A 808 -6.81 9.57 15.09
C ALA A 808 -7.10 8.12 15.48
N LYS A 809 -7.43 7.84 16.75
CA LYS A 809 -7.86 6.49 17.19
C LYS A 809 -9.10 5.99 16.47
N ARG A 810 -10.05 6.90 16.16
CA ARG A 810 -11.27 6.56 15.44
C ARG A 810 -11.01 6.28 13.96
N LEU A 811 -10.24 7.13 13.30
CA LEU A 811 -9.93 7.01 11.86
C LEU A 811 -8.85 5.95 11.57
N ARG A 812 -8.05 5.58 12.58
CA ARG A 812 -6.93 4.63 12.51
C ARG A 812 -6.03 4.88 11.30
N PRO A 813 -5.42 6.08 11.15
CA PRO A 813 -4.42 6.30 10.10
C PRO A 813 -3.13 5.51 10.41
N ASP A 814 -2.19 5.52 9.47
CA ASP A 814 -0.82 5.05 9.72
C ASP A 814 -0.09 6.07 10.60
N ARG A 815 -0.28 7.37 10.30
CA ARG A 815 0.32 8.49 11.02
C ARG A 815 -0.69 9.57 11.43
N ALA A 816 -0.46 10.14 12.60
CA ALA A 816 -1.14 11.32 13.11
C ALA A 816 -0.12 12.43 13.30
N VAL A 817 -0.25 13.51 12.53
CA VAL A 817 0.73 14.61 12.54
C VAL A 817 0.10 15.85 13.15
N LEU A 818 0.69 16.35 14.23
CA LEU A 818 0.42 17.68 14.75
C LEU A 818 1.42 18.66 14.13
N ALA A 819 0.94 19.61 13.34
CA ALA A 819 1.80 20.59 12.68
C ALA A 819 1.62 21.98 13.30
N VAL A 820 2.71 22.60 13.75
CA VAL A 820 2.71 23.95 14.30
C VAL A 820 3.69 24.80 13.52
N MET A 821 3.20 25.81 12.79
CA MET A 821 4.01 26.73 11.98
C MET A 821 4.70 27.82 12.84
N GLU A 822 5.34 27.39 13.93
CA GLU A 822 6.13 28.23 14.83
C GLU A 822 7.24 27.37 15.44
N GLU A 823 8.45 27.91 15.53
CA GLU A 823 9.58 27.20 16.12
C GLU A 823 9.37 26.93 17.62
N GLY A 824 10.10 25.96 18.15
CA GLY A 824 10.04 25.57 19.56
C GLY A 824 9.08 24.41 19.83
N ARG A 825 8.77 24.19 21.12
CA ARG A 825 7.90 23.11 21.60
C ARG A 825 7.21 23.52 22.90
N LYS A 826 5.89 23.28 23.02
CA LYS A 826 5.11 23.43 24.26
C LYS A 826 4.28 22.17 24.53
N LEU A 827 3.75 22.03 25.76
CA LEU A 827 2.89 20.91 26.17
C LEU A 827 3.58 19.53 26.06
N ASN A 828 4.85 19.43 26.47
CA ASN A 828 5.65 18.20 26.31
C ASN A 828 4.99 16.98 26.94
N LYS A 829 4.41 17.12 28.14
CA LYS A 829 3.75 16.00 28.84
C LYS A 829 2.55 15.47 28.05
N GLU A 830 1.75 16.37 27.50
CA GLU A 830 0.58 16.04 26.69
C GLU A 830 0.97 15.42 25.34
N LEU A 831 2.02 15.95 24.70
CA LEU A 831 2.57 15.41 23.46
C LEU A 831 3.16 14.00 23.66
N ASP A 832 3.93 13.78 24.73
CA ASP A 832 4.52 12.47 25.03
C ASP A 832 3.43 11.46 25.41
N LYS A 833 2.39 11.90 26.13
CA LYS A 833 1.19 11.09 26.40
C LYS A 833 0.46 10.72 25.11
N ALA A 834 0.24 11.68 24.21
CA ALA A 834 -0.40 11.43 22.92
C ALA A 834 0.40 10.44 22.07
N ALA A 835 1.73 10.59 22.02
CA ALA A 835 2.61 9.69 21.28
C ALA A 835 2.52 8.25 21.80
N ASN A 836 2.55 8.05 23.12
CA ASN A 836 2.42 6.72 23.72
C ASN A 836 1.03 6.11 23.45
N ASP A 837 -0.02 6.90 23.65
CA ASP A 837 -1.41 6.45 23.49
C ASP A 837 -1.75 6.05 22.03
N LEU A 838 -1.19 6.79 21.07
CA LEU A 838 -1.31 6.46 19.65
C LEU A 838 -0.43 5.26 19.27
N LYS A 839 0.78 5.15 19.83
CA LYS A 839 1.67 4.01 19.60
C LYS A 839 1.10 2.68 20.09
N GLU A 840 0.41 2.67 21.23
CA GLU A 840 -0.35 1.49 21.72
C GLU A 840 -1.44 1.04 20.74
N ASN A 841 -1.91 1.98 19.92
CA ASN A 841 -2.87 1.74 18.85
C ASN A 841 -2.19 1.49 17.50
N GLY A 842 -0.85 1.38 17.46
CA GLY A 842 -0.07 1.21 16.24
C GLY A 842 -0.09 2.43 15.32
N ILE A 843 -0.46 3.62 15.79
CA ILE A 843 -0.46 4.86 15.02
C ILE A 843 0.81 5.64 15.38
N GLU A 844 1.60 6.01 14.39
CA GLU A 844 2.79 6.83 14.61
C GLU A 844 2.39 8.30 14.81
N PHE A 845 2.89 8.93 15.88
CA PHE A 845 2.68 10.34 16.16
C PHE A 845 3.90 11.16 15.73
N GLU A 846 3.69 12.22 14.96
CA GLU A 846 4.74 13.16 14.56
C GLU A 846 4.36 14.59 14.95
N LEU A 847 5.34 15.33 15.48
CA LEU A 847 5.28 16.77 15.60
C LEU A 847 6.07 17.42 14.47
N LEU A 848 5.40 18.25 13.66
CA LEU A 848 6.00 19.00 12.56
C LEU A 848 6.10 20.49 12.91
N THR A 849 7.30 21.05 12.83
CA THR A 849 7.63 22.47 13.08
C THR A 849 8.58 23.02 12.01
N PRO A 850 8.73 24.36 11.85
CA PRO A 850 9.65 24.95 10.87
C PRO A 850 11.11 24.52 11.04
N THR A 851 11.54 24.15 12.25
CA THR A 851 12.87 23.55 12.50
C THR A 851 13.11 22.29 11.67
N ASN A 852 12.04 21.56 11.35
CA ASN A 852 12.10 20.30 10.60
C ASN A 852 11.95 20.55 9.08
N TYR A 853 11.55 21.76 8.69
CA TYR A 853 11.36 22.18 7.30
C TYR A 853 11.42 23.71 7.17
N SER A 854 12.59 24.22 6.77
CA SER A 854 12.77 25.63 6.44
C SER A 854 12.24 25.91 5.04
N VAL A 855 11.47 26.99 4.91
CA VAL A 855 11.16 27.57 3.61
C VAL A 855 12.43 28.22 3.06
N GLN A 856 12.63 28.19 1.74
CA GLN A 856 13.73 28.89 1.10
C GLN A 856 13.53 30.40 1.22
N ASP A 857 14.50 31.07 1.83
CA ASP A 857 14.72 32.51 1.70
C ASP A 857 15.80 32.68 0.63
N ASP A 858 15.46 33.29 -0.51
CA ASP A 858 16.37 33.47 -1.64
C ASP A 858 16.04 34.80 -2.35
N PRO A 859 17.04 35.68 -2.58
CA PRO A 859 16.86 36.94 -3.32
C PRO A 859 16.45 36.76 -4.79
N MET A 860 16.42 35.54 -5.33
CA MET A 860 16.01 35.32 -6.72
C MET A 860 14.49 35.20 -6.92
N LEU A 861 13.69 35.10 -5.85
CA LEU A 861 12.22 34.85 -5.90
C LEU A 861 11.86 33.82 -7.00
N THR A 862 12.65 32.76 -7.19
CA THR A 862 12.54 31.88 -8.36
C THR A 862 11.33 30.97 -8.33
N CYS A 863 10.82 30.65 -9.52
CA CYS A 863 9.98 29.47 -9.73
C CYS A 863 10.93 28.38 -10.21
N TYR A 864 11.09 27.32 -9.43
CA TYR A 864 11.58 26.06 -9.94
C TYR A 864 10.45 25.30 -10.63
#